data_AF-A0A2Z6REV2-F1
#
_entry.id   AF-A0A2Z6REV2-F1
#
_cell.length_a   1.000
_cell.length_b   1.000
_cell.length_c   1.000
_cell.angle_alpha   90.00
_cell.angle_beta   90.00
_cell.angle_gamma   90.00
#
_symmetry.space_group_name_H-M   'P 1'
#
loop_
_entity.id
_entity.type
_entity.pdbx_description
1 polymer ?
#
loop_
_entity_poly.entity_id
_entity_poly.type
_entity_poly.pdbx_seq_one_letter_code
_entity_poly.pdbx_strand_id
1 'polypeptide(L)'
;MQALLSENYIDEHLTSSGGEIDKKIEEYLENGSNWILVRIDIVYIEAYTLRRTTGGSYEPTPKKLANKKSTINPDNKGLVDPETNALSEKCLQGALGCYFAYQDGHTDNLERIFQATKYKPYLDVVKLDGIPMPTPICTSIFNKIEEMNPDISINVWGWNEETATPKAEIASKNWDRPYIIDLLALTNIVKSEDTDKYGQKNHFLWIKNIDRLLYGDTAHKEKKHLCRRCTITFPSKKSLDHHREHCFGLGEATQRVKLPVKGVNDFEQFKNYGRMINSPCVIIADFEAENKKSGLINGGKPRLISEQYANSFCYLVHWIDTGDVWGPFLYRGKNATQKFVRRIDQELIEINNVLTIKHERIVTEEDKKKFAEADTCWICKGKFVIDTEEIKRLESKIVSLNEKLEKFDKKSAEYNGIQTTIEKATKAIASEKAKADKVWDHCHITGKFRGSAHNTCNLKLQIEPWKTPIPVVFHNFRGYDSHLVCESVGRSVNAHQIKVIAETFERYKSMKVGQLKYIDSMQFMNNSLANLTKNLGDDHPITSQHFKDFTSGQISLATRKGIYPYDYIDSQDRFLETELPPIHEFHSTLKGKISQEDYHHAQKVWKTFGCKNLGEYHDLYLKIDVLSLADVWTQFRKTCIKYYELDPSHYVSAPSLSWDAMLKKTGVKIELFTDMSMHDFVEKAKRGGISKACKRYFKANNPKMGQAYNPSKPTSWISYVDANNLYGWAMSQFLSIGNYQWEASREYLLKNPAMQKAYLEMVLKAKPNARRGYFLNIKSHFPLKTHDYLRDLPPAVENVAVGKDWLSPYNEELVNNLDGGRFSKTEKLVPHLSLRKDYVIHYLELQYYVKLGMVVDEISEILSFDQTNWLAPYIAFNTEKRQGAKNAFEKDFFKLMNNSVYGKTMENVRKYQDVKLMKCNNERDEKAFLNKINKPNFKYGRQLGPTLIGAHMGKASVTLNKP
;
A
#
# COMPACT_ATOMS: atom_id res chain seq x y z
N MET A 1 2.29 -20.15 -12.06
CA MET A 1 3.61 -20.08 -12.74
C MET A 1 3.48 -20.89 -14.00
N GLN A 2 3.88 -20.36 -15.16
CA GLN A 2 4.03 -21.16 -16.38
C GLN A 2 5.54 -21.39 -16.56
N ALA A 3 5.98 -22.64 -16.45
CA ALA A 3 7.37 -23.05 -16.63
C ALA A 3 7.42 -24.20 -17.63
N LEU A 4 8.31 -24.10 -18.62
CA LEU A 4 8.65 -25.22 -19.51
C LEU A 4 9.74 -26.04 -18.81
N LEU A 5 9.46 -27.30 -18.54
CA LEU A 5 10.33 -28.20 -17.77
C LEU A 5 10.64 -29.44 -18.60
N SER A 6 11.89 -29.91 -18.53
CA SER A 6 12.23 -31.27 -18.98
C SER A 6 11.72 -32.28 -17.95
N GLU A 7 11.43 -33.50 -18.39
CA GLU A 7 10.81 -34.58 -17.59
C GLU A 7 11.54 -34.81 -16.26
N ASN A 8 12.88 -34.73 -16.27
CA ASN A 8 13.73 -34.95 -15.08
C ASN A 8 13.63 -33.84 -14.02
N TYR A 9 12.98 -32.71 -14.31
CA TYR A 9 12.96 -31.52 -13.44
C TYR A 9 11.56 -31.14 -12.96
N ILE A 10 10.56 -31.95 -13.30
CA ILE A 10 9.17 -31.72 -12.90
C ILE A 10 9.05 -31.78 -11.38
N ASP A 11 9.65 -32.79 -10.74
CA ASP A 11 9.53 -33.00 -9.29
C ASP A 11 10.15 -31.87 -8.46
N GLU A 12 11.29 -31.33 -8.90
CA GLU A 12 11.96 -30.20 -8.23
C GLU A 12 11.14 -28.91 -8.34
N HIS A 13 10.59 -28.61 -9.51
CA HIS A 13 9.73 -27.43 -9.69
C HIS A 13 8.43 -27.53 -8.89
N LEU A 14 7.84 -28.72 -8.83
CA LEU A 14 6.67 -28.99 -8.00
C LEU A 14 6.98 -28.79 -6.51
N THR A 15 8.18 -29.19 -6.07
CA THR A 15 8.67 -28.97 -4.70
C THR A 15 8.81 -27.49 -4.36
N SER A 16 9.49 -26.73 -5.23
CA SER A 16 9.67 -25.28 -5.06
C SER A 16 8.36 -24.50 -5.08
N SER A 17 7.45 -24.87 -5.99
CA SER A 17 6.11 -24.29 -6.07
C SER A 17 5.27 -24.58 -4.82
N GLY A 18 5.43 -25.76 -4.20
CA GLY A 18 4.83 -26.09 -2.91
C GLY A 18 5.22 -25.08 -1.82
N GLY A 19 6.53 -24.83 -1.66
CA GLY A 19 7.02 -23.85 -0.68
C GLY A 19 6.52 -22.41 -0.92
N GLU A 20 6.31 -22.00 -2.18
CA GLU A 20 5.67 -20.71 -2.47
C GLU A 20 4.18 -20.67 -2.08
N ILE A 21 3.47 -21.79 -2.25
CA ILE A 21 2.08 -21.94 -1.83
C ILE A 21 2.02 -21.86 -0.30
N ASP A 22 2.89 -22.57 0.41
CA ASP A 22 2.96 -22.53 1.88
C ASP A 22 3.21 -21.12 2.40
N LYS A 23 4.16 -20.40 1.79
CA LYS A 23 4.42 -19.00 2.14
C LYS A 23 3.20 -18.11 1.95
N LYS A 24 2.46 -18.28 0.85
CA LYS A 24 1.21 -17.53 0.62
C LYS A 24 0.11 -17.90 1.60
N ILE A 25 0.06 -19.16 2.02
CA ILE A 25 -0.87 -19.63 3.06
C ILE A 25 -0.50 -19.02 4.41
N GLU A 26 0.76 -19.08 4.81
CA GLU A 26 1.28 -18.42 6.03
C GLU A 26 0.92 -16.92 5.99
N GLU A 27 1.24 -16.22 4.89
CA GLU A 27 0.90 -14.81 4.71
C GLU A 27 -0.62 -14.55 4.77
N TYR A 28 -1.46 -15.44 4.24
CA TYR A 28 -2.91 -15.31 4.29
C TYR A 28 -3.45 -15.51 5.72
N LEU A 29 -2.91 -16.48 6.45
CA LEU A 29 -3.27 -16.78 7.85
C LEU A 29 -2.82 -15.66 8.80
N GLU A 30 -1.65 -15.06 8.57
CA GLU A 30 -1.12 -13.96 9.38
C GLU A 30 -1.88 -12.64 9.14
N ASN A 31 -2.39 -12.41 7.93
CA ASN A 31 -3.12 -11.20 7.57
C ASN A 31 -4.63 -11.29 7.90
N GLY A 32 -4.93 -11.47 9.19
CA GLY A 32 -6.01 -10.75 9.88
C GLY A 32 -7.45 -10.94 9.39
N SER A 33 -7.88 -12.14 9.05
CA SER A 33 -9.29 -12.39 8.68
C SER A 33 -10.06 -13.34 9.63
N ASN A 34 -9.45 -13.89 10.68
CA ASN A 34 -10.03 -14.96 11.53
C ASN A 34 -10.45 -16.23 10.77
N TRP A 35 -10.09 -16.36 9.48
CA TRP A 35 -10.28 -17.58 8.71
C TRP A 35 -9.08 -18.49 8.94
N ILE A 36 -9.36 -19.73 9.35
CA ILE A 36 -8.36 -20.79 9.43
C ILE A 36 -8.47 -21.57 8.12
N LEU A 37 -7.39 -21.66 7.35
CA LEU A 37 -7.30 -22.58 6.21
C LEU A 37 -7.29 -24.01 6.78
N VAL A 38 -8.44 -24.67 6.73
CA VAL A 38 -8.60 -26.02 7.32
C VAL A 38 -7.92 -27.08 6.45
N ARG A 39 -8.06 -26.97 5.13
CA ARG A 39 -7.42 -27.86 4.14
C ARG A 39 -7.48 -27.25 2.74
N ILE A 40 -6.57 -27.65 1.89
CA ILE A 40 -6.64 -27.42 0.44
C ILE A 40 -7.21 -28.69 -0.17
N ASP A 41 -8.44 -28.62 -0.68
CA ASP A 41 -9.10 -29.83 -1.21
C ASP A 41 -8.45 -30.32 -2.51
N ILE A 42 -8.03 -29.40 -3.40
CA ILE A 42 -7.48 -29.73 -4.72
C ILE A 42 -6.48 -28.66 -5.14
N VAL A 43 -5.32 -29.08 -5.66
CA VAL A 43 -4.36 -28.24 -6.39
C VAL A 43 -4.30 -28.74 -7.82
N TYR A 44 -4.53 -27.85 -8.79
CA TYR A 44 -4.44 -28.20 -10.22
C TYR A 44 -3.05 -27.85 -10.75
N ILE A 45 -2.40 -28.86 -11.35
CA ILE A 45 -1.18 -28.70 -12.13
C ILE A 45 -1.53 -29.13 -13.55
N GLU A 46 -1.63 -28.17 -14.46
CA GLU A 46 -1.81 -28.45 -15.88
C GLU A 46 -0.43 -28.56 -16.52
N ALA A 47 -0.06 -29.79 -16.90
CA ALA A 47 1.17 -30.07 -17.64
C ALA A 47 0.81 -30.35 -19.11
N TYR A 48 1.43 -29.61 -20.03
CA TYR A 48 1.29 -29.84 -21.46
C TYR A 48 2.58 -30.41 -22.00
N THR A 49 2.54 -31.62 -22.57
CA THR A 49 3.69 -32.21 -23.24
C THR A 49 3.93 -31.45 -24.55
N LEU A 50 4.96 -30.60 -24.55
CA LEU A 50 5.42 -29.93 -25.77
C LEU A 50 6.21 -30.93 -26.63
N ARG A 51 5.52 -31.64 -27.55
CA ARG A 51 6.18 -32.43 -28.59
C ARG A 51 6.56 -31.52 -29.75
N ARG A 52 7.85 -31.47 -30.08
CA ARG A 52 8.42 -30.59 -31.11
C ARG A 52 8.37 -31.29 -32.46
N THR A 53 7.84 -30.60 -33.46
CA THR A 53 8.06 -30.94 -34.88
C THR A 53 9.48 -30.55 -35.30
N THR A 54 10.01 -31.29 -36.26
CA THR A 54 11.36 -31.20 -36.82
C THR A 54 11.63 -29.89 -37.57
N GLY A 55 12.74 -29.24 -37.24
CA GLY A 55 13.60 -28.51 -38.18
C GLY A 55 13.47 -26.98 -38.19
N GLY A 56 14.35 -26.29 -37.47
CA GLY A 56 14.54 -24.85 -37.54
C GLY A 56 15.91 -24.39 -38.05
N SER A 57 16.09 -24.29 -39.37
CA SER A 57 17.25 -23.60 -39.98
C SER A 57 17.25 -22.09 -39.74
N TYR A 58 18.42 -21.48 -40.01
CA TYR A 58 18.74 -20.05 -40.03
C TYR A 58 17.54 -19.12 -40.33
N GLU A 59 17.30 -18.18 -39.43
CA GLU A 59 16.30 -17.12 -39.61
C GLU A 59 17.01 -15.79 -39.97
N PRO A 60 16.64 -15.14 -41.08
CA PRO A 60 17.24 -13.86 -41.46
C PRO A 60 16.87 -12.77 -40.46
N THR A 61 17.84 -11.91 -40.13
CA THR A 61 17.62 -10.77 -39.24
C THR A 61 16.57 -9.82 -39.83
N PRO A 62 15.47 -9.49 -39.12
CA PRO A 62 14.47 -8.54 -39.59
C PRO A 62 15.07 -7.19 -40.01
N LYS A 63 14.48 -6.55 -41.04
CA LYS A 63 15.08 -5.40 -41.74
C LYS A 63 15.35 -4.22 -40.80
N LYS A 64 14.40 -3.87 -39.92
CA LYS A 64 14.58 -2.75 -38.98
C LYS A 64 15.62 -3.07 -37.91
N LEU A 65 15.71 -4.32 -37.48
CA LEU A 65 16.76 -4.78 -36.56
C LEU A 65 18.14 -4.76 -37.23
N ALA A 66 18.25 -5.24 -38.47
CA ALA A 66 19.49 -5.23 -39.24
C ALA A 66 20.04 -3.81 -39.42
N ASN A 67 19.16 -2.84 -39.66
CA ASN A 67 19.53 -1.42 -39.75
C ASN A 67 20.14 -0.87 -38.45
N LYS A 68 19.79 -1.43 -37.28
CA LYS A 68 20.41 -1.04 -36.01
C LYS A 68 21.86 -1.50 -35.92
N LYS A 69 22.32 -2.48 -36.71
CA LYS A 69 23.69 -3.05 -36.68
C LYS A 69 24.18 -3.35 -35.24
N SER A 70 23.26 -3.75 -34.37
CA SER A 70 23.48 -3.97 -32.93
C SER A 70 23.62 -5.45 -32.56
N THR A 71 23.34 -6.35 -33.51
CA THR A 71 23.37 -7.81 -33.32
C THR A 71 24.33 -8.49 -34.29
N ILE A 72 24.71 -9.72 -33.97
CA ILE A 72 25.37 -10.69 -34.85
C ILE A 72 24.47 -11.92 -34.93
N ASN A 73 24.12 -12.31 -36.16
CA ASN A 73 23.30 -13.47 -36.43
C ASN A 73 24.22 -14.62 -36.87
N PRO A 74 24.41 -15.67 -36.05
CA PRO A 74 25.26 -16.80 -36.43
C PRO A 74 24.58 -17.61 -37.55
N ASP A 75 25.29 -17.79 -38.66
CA ASP A 75 24.81 -18.46 -39.87
C ASP A 75 24.94 -19.99 -39.72
N ASN A 76 23.88 -20.63 -39.25
CA ASN A 76 23.73 -22.09 -39.21
C ASN A 76 23.07 -22.66 -40.48
N LYS A 77 22.98 -21.92 -41.58
CA LYS A 77 22.30 -22.37 -42.80
C LYS A 77 22.97 -23.60 -43.39
N GLY A 78 22.18 -24.66 -43.61
CA GLY A 78 22.63 -25.90 -44.24
C GLY A 78 23.51 -26.79 -43.34
N LEU A 79 23.71 -26.43 -42.06
CA LEU A 79 24.42 -27.26 -41.11
C LEU A 79 23.51 -28.43 -40.70
N VAL A 80 24.01 -29.67 -40.80
CA VAL A 80 23.29 -30.89 -40.40
C VAL A 80 23.86 -31.38 -39.07
N ASP A 81 22.98 -31.69 -38.12
CA ASP A 81 23.37 -32.29 -36.86
C ASP A 81 23.68 -33.79 -37.06
N PRO A 82 24.89 -34.27 -36.72
CA PRO A 82 25.31 -35.65 -37.00
C PRO A 82 24.53 -36.73 -36.23
N GLU A 83 23.94 -36.38 -35.08
CA GLU A 83 23.24 -37.35 -34.22
C GLU A 83 21.77 -37.49 -34.63
N THR A 84 21.15 -36.41 -35.09
CA THR A 84 19.72 -36.36 -35.43
C THR A 84 19.44 -36.38 -36.93
N ASN A 85 20.47 -36.22 -37.78
CA ASN A 85 20.40 -36.10 -39.23
C ASN A 85 19.42 -35.00 -39.71
N ALA A 86 19.20 -33.97 -38.87
CA ALA A 86 18.31 -32.85 -39.12
C ALA A 86 19.10 -31.53 -39.25
N LEU A 87 18.45 -30.46 -39.74
CA LEU A 87 19.06 -29.13 -39.77
C LEU A 87 19.40 -28.65 -38.35
N SER A 88 20.61 -28.12 -38.17
CA SER A 88 21.16 -27.74 -36.88
C SER A 88 20.45 -26.53 -36.29
N GLU A 89 19.96 -26.69 -35.07
CA GLU A 89 19.27 -25.66 -34.28
C GLU A 89 20.20 -24.99 -33.25
N LYS A 90 21.52 -25.15 -33.44
CA LYS A 90 22.57 -24.68 -32.54
C LYS A 90 22.77 -23.15 -32.53
N CYS A 91 21.79 -22.36 -32.96
CA CYS A 91 21.87 -20.90 -33.00
C CYS A 91 22.20 -20.26 -31.64
N LEU A 92 21.73 -20.83 -30.52
CA LEU A 92 22.12 -20.42 -29.17
C LEU A 92 23.63 -20.62 -28.94
N GLN A 93 24.15 -21.81 -29.27
CA GLN A 93 25.58 -22.12 -29.18
C GLN A 93 26.41 -21.18 -30.06
N GLY A 94 25.96 -20.92 -31.29
CA GLY A 94 26.61 -19.95 -32.18
C GLY A 94 26.61 -18.53 -31.63
N ALA A 95 25.50 -18.07 -31.04
CA ALA A 95 25.42 -16.73 -30.46
C ALA A 95 26.33 -16.58 -29.23
N LEU A 96 26.39 -17.61 -28.38
CA LEU A 96 27.31 -17.66 -27.24
C LEU A 96 28.78 -17.70 -27.71
N GLY A 97 29.09 -18.51 -28.71
CA GLY A 97 30.43 -18.57 -29.30
C GLY A 97 30.85 -17.24 -29.94
N CYS A 98 29.93 -16.51 -30.59
CA CYS A 98 30.20 -15.19 -31.15
C CYS A 98 30.62 -14.19 -30.06
N TYR A 99 30.02 -14.27 -28.87
CA TYR A 99 30.41 -13.43 -27.74
C TYR A 99 31.85 -13.72 -27.29
N PHE A 100 32.20 -15.00 -27.09
CA PHE A 100 33.56 -15.35 -26.63
C PHE A 100 34.63 -15.09 -27.69
N ALA A 101 34.35 -15.40 -28.96
CA ALA A 101 35.26 -15.05 -30.06
C ALA A 101 35.52 -13.53 -30.12
N TYR A 102 34.50 -12.71 -29.84
CA TYR A 102 34.65 -11.27 -29.78
C TYR A 102 35.47 -10.79 -28.57
N GLN A 103 35.33 -11.43 -27.40
CA GLN A 103 36.15 -11.10 -26.21
C GLN A 103 37.64 -11.34 -26.48
N ASP A 104 37.98 -12.37 -27.27
CA ASP A 104 39.35 -12.70 -27.67
C ASP A 104 39.87 -11.85 -28.86
N GLY A 105 39.14 -10.79 -29.23
CA GLY A 105 39.56 -9.78 -30.21
C GLY A 105 39.17 -10.10 -31.66
N HIS A 106 38.39 -11.15 -31.93
CA HIS A 106 37.89 -11.42 -33.27
C HIS A 106 36.66 -10.57 -33.58
N THR A 107 36.76 -9.63 -34.51
CA THR A 107 35.64 -8.74 -34.87
C THR A 107 35.01 -9.03 -36.23
N ASP A 108 35.70 -9.80 -37.08
CA ASP A 108 35.35 -9.94 -38.50
C ASP A 108 34.72 -11.30 -38.81
N ASN A 109 33.64 -11.25 -39.59
CA ASN A 109 32.91 -12.41 -40.10
C ASN A 109 32.43 -13.39 -39.00
N LEU A 110 32.11 -12.88 -37.81
CA LEU A 110 31.61 -13.70 -36.69
C LEU A 110 30.29 -14.41 -37.02
N GLU A 111 29.51 -13.89 -37.97
CA GLU A 111 28.34 -14.59 -38.49
C GLU A 111 28.69 -15.97 -39.08
N ARG A 112 29.93 -16.21 -39.53
CA ARG A 112 30.40 -17.49 -40.09
C ARG A 112 30.99 -18.44 -39.04
N ILE A 113 30.56 -18.32 -37.78
CA ILE A 113 31.15 -19.04 -36.64
C ILE A 113 31.18 -20.56 -36.82
N PHE A 114 30.16 -21.13 -37.48
CA PHE A 114 30.07 -22.57 -37.71
C PHE A 114 30.98 -23.06 -38.85
N GLN A 115 31.29 -22.23 -39.84
CA GLN A 115 32.08 -22.63 -41.02
C GLN A 115 33.58 -22.41 -40.83
N ALA A 116 33.98 -21.40 -40.05
CA ALA A 116 35.39 -21.05 -39.91
C ALA A 116 36.09 -21.93 -38.87
N THR A 117 37.09 -22.71 -39.30
CA THR A 117 37.88 -23.61 -38.41
C THR A 117 38.48 -22.87 -37.20
N LYS A 118 38.91 -21.62 -37.39
CA LYS A 118 39.46 -20.77 -36.32
C LYS A 118 38.48 -20.45 -35.19
N TYR A 119 37.17 -20.55 -35.44
CA TYR A 119 36.14 -20.20 -34.44
C TYR A 119 35.50 -21.43 -33.77
N LYS A 120 35.80 -22.64 -34.25
CA LYS A 120 35.28 -23.89 -33.66
C LYS A 120 35.53 -24.01 -32.16
N PRO A 121 36.70 -23.63 -31.60
CA PRO A 121 36.92 -23.71 -30.16
C PRO A 121 35.92 -22.91 -29.32
N TYR A 122 35.37 -21.80 -29.84
CA TYR A 122 34.44 -20.94 -29.11
C TYR A 122 33.02 -21.52 -28.99
N LEU A 123 32.66 -22.51 -29.82
CA LEU A 123 31.35 -23.15 -29.78
C LEU A 123 31.18 -24.04 -28.54
N ASP A 124 32.28 -24.52 -27.95
CA ASP A 124 32.28 -25.45 -26.82
C ASP A 124 32.65 -24.78 -25.49
N VAL A 125 32.85 -23.46 -25.48
CA VAL A 125 33.21 -22.68 -24.27
C VAL A 125 32.09 -22.69 -23.23
N VAL A 126 30.83 -22.63 -23.67
CA VAL A 126 29.67 -22.67 -22.78
C VAL A 126 29.14 -24.08 -22.71
N LYS A 127 29.11 -24.64 -21.50
CA LYS A 127 28.50 -25.95 -21.26
C LYS A 127 27.00 -25.86 -21.48
N LEU A 128 26.47 -26.71 -22.35
CA LEU A 128 25.04 -26.78 -22.71
C LEU A 128 24.49 -28.20 -22.55
N ASP A 129 25.11 -29.03 -21.70
CA ASP A 129 24.73 -30.42 -21.47
C ASP A 129 23.27 -30.55 -21.01
N GLY A 130 22.49 -31.33 -21.76
CA GLY A 130 21.06 -31.53 -21.48
C GLY A 130 20.20 -30.27 -21.62
N ILE A 131 20.66 -29.24 -22.34
CA ILE A 131 19.84 -28.11 -22.77
C ILE A 131 19.13 -28.46 -24.07
N PRO A 132 17.79 -28.37 -24.14
CA PRO A 132 17.07 -28.77 -25.33
C PRO A 132 17.38 -27.82 -26.50
N MET A 133 17.65 -28.37 -27.68
CA MET A 133 17.74 -27.65 -28.95
C MET A 133 16.52 -28.03 -29.82
N PRO A 134 15.72 -27.06 -30.32
CA PRO A 134 15.92 -25.61 -30.21
C PRO A 134 15.62 -25.11 -28.79
N THR A 135 16.34 -24.12 -28.29
CA THR A 135 16.18 -23.71 -26.88
C THR A 135 14.93 -22.88 -26.65
N PRO A 136 14.03 -23.24 -25.70
CA PRO A 136 12.89 -22.42 -25.37
C PRO A 136 13.29 -21.24 -24.48
N ILE A 137 12.59 -20.12 -24.64
CA ILE A 137 12.78 -18.93 -23.80
C ILE A 137 12.06 -19.17 -22.47
N CYS A 138 12.76 -19.79 -21.51
CA CYS A 138 12.24 -20.07 -20.18
C CYS A 138 13.30 -19.82 -19.11
N THR A 139 12.92 -19.12 -18.02
CA THR A 139 13.83 -18.75 -16.93
C THR A 139 14.54 -19.96 -16.31
N SER A 140 13.87 -21.10 -16.15
CA SER A 140 14.48 -22.33 -15.58
C SER A 140 15.66 -22.83 -16.40
N ILE A 141 15.56 -22.79 -17.73
CA ILE A 141 16.61 -23.27 -18.65
C ILE A 141 17.82 -22.35 -18.63
N PHE A 142 17.59 -21.03 -18.67
CA PHE A 142 18.69 -20.07 -18.62
C PHE A 142 19.35 -20.03 -17.24
N ASN A 143 18.59 -20.23 -16.14
CA ASN A 143 19.19 -20.44 -14.82
C ASN A 143 20.07 -21.69 -14.80
N LYS A 144 19.63 -22.81 -15.41
CA LYS A 144 20.45 -24.02 -15.50
C LYS A 144 21.74 -23.78 -16.29
N ILE A 145 21.69 -23.04 -17.41
CA ILE A 145 22.90 -22.67 -18.16
C ILE A 145 23.85 -21.87 -17.26
N GLU A 146 23.34 -20.92 -16.49
CA GLU A 146 24.13 -20.13 -15.54
C GLU A 146 24.65 -20.96 -14.36
N GLU A 147 23.94 -21.98 -13.89
CA GLU A 147 24.40 -22.89 -12.84
C GLU A 147 25.55 -23.78 -13.31
N MET A 148 25.49 -24.27 -14.56
CA MET A 148 26.57 -25.04 -15.18
C MET A 148 27.79 -24.18 -15.54
N ASN A 149 27.59 -22.86 -15.69
CA ASN A 149 28.61 -21.90 -16.08
C ASN A 149 28.63 -20.71 -15.09
N PRO A 150 29.26 -20.86 -13.91
CA PRO A 150 29.15 -19.92 -12.79
C PRO A 150 29.69 -18.51 -13.07
N ASP A 151 30.49 -18.33 -14.12
CA ASP A 151 31.04 -17.03 -14.53
C ASP A 151 30.18 -16.30 -15.57
N ILE A 152 29.08 -16.91 -16.03
CA ILE A 152 28.23 -16.39 -17.10
C ILE A 152 26.89 -15.90 -16.55
N SER A 153 26.42 -14.77 -17.03
CA SER A 153 25.05 -14.29 -16.87
C SER A 153 24.43 -14.00 -18.24
N ILE A 154 23.18 -14.42 -18.45
CA ILE A 154 22.51 -14.35 -19.74
C ILE A 154 21.21 -13.55 -19.61
N ASN A 155 21.09 -12.50 -20.42
CA ASN A 155 19.84 -11.78 -20.63
C ASN A 155 19.30 -12.09 -22.02
N VAL A 156 18.00 -12.34 -22.13
CA VAL A 156 17.32 -12.62 -23.42
C VAL A 156 16.31 -11.52 -23.71
N TRP A 157 16.40 -10.98 -24.92
CA TRP A 157 15.55 -9.90 -25.42
C TRP A 157 14.71 -10.38 -26.61
N GLY A 158 13.42 -10.09 -26.64
CA GLY A 158 12.56 -10.23 -27.80
C GLY A 158 12.64 -9.00 -28.71
N TRP A 159 12.21 -9.15 -29.96
CA TRP A 159 12.14 -8.07 -30.95
C TRP A 159 10.76 -7.96 -31.58
N ASN A 160 10.22 -6.74 -31.65
CA ASN A 160 8.99 -6.45 -32.39
C ASN A 160 9.32 -5.64 -33.66
N GLU A 161 9.10 -6.24 -34.83
CA GLU A 161 9.46 -5.61 -36.11
C GLU A 161 8.50 -4.48 -36.51
N GLU A 162 7.22 -4.53 -36.12
CA GLU A 162 6.25 -3.46 -36.43
C GLU A 162 6.65 -2.15 -35.77
N THR A 163 6.98 -2.22 -34.48
CA THR A 163 7.33 -1.08 -33.63
C THR A 163 8.82 -0.76 -33.61
N ALA A 164 9.67 -1.67 -34.09
CA ALA A 164 11.13 -1.56 -34.08
C ALA A 164 11.75 -1.44 -32.67
N THR A 165 11.11 -2.05 -31.67
CA THR A 165 11.52 -1.99 -30.25
C THR A 165 11.92 -3.36 -29.71
N PRO A 166 12.99 -3.44 -28.90
CA PRO A 166 13.34 -4.64 -28.14
C PRO A 166 12.53 -4.74 -26.84
N LYS A 167 12.38 -5.96 -26.30
CA LYS A 167 11.72 -6.24 -25.00
C LYS A 167 12.58 -7.22 -24.21
N ALA A 168 12.80 -6.99 -22.92
CA ALA A 168 13.47 -8.00 -22.08
C ALA A 168 12.50 -9.16 -21.80
N GLU A 169 12.90 -10.39 -22.13
CA GLU A 169 12.13 -11.62 -21.87
C GLU A 169 12.72 -12.41 -20.69
N ILE A 170 14.04 -12.46 -20.57
CA ILE A 170 14.75 -13.05 -19.44
C ILE A 170 15.84 -12.08 -18.98
N ALA A 171 15.91 -11.82 -17.68
CA ALA A 171 16.97 -11.05 -17.07
C ALA A 171 17.65 -11.89 -15.98
N SER A 172 18.96 -12.02 -16.06
CA SER A 172 19.75 -12.80 -15.10
C SER A 172 19.69 -12.17 -13.71
N LYS A 173 19.68 -13.02 -12.67
CA LYS A 173 19.84 -12.60 -11.28
C LYS A 173 21.32 -12.41 -10.90
N ASN A 174 22.24 -12.93 -11.70
CA ASN A 174 23.68 -12.97 -11.44
C ASN A 174 24.44 -11.86 -12.19
N TRP A 175 24.01 -10.61 -11.98
CA TRP A 175 24.42 -9.43 -12.76
C TRP A 175 25.87 -8.95 -12.53
N ASP A 176 26.58 -9.53 -11.56
CA ASP A 176 27.95 -9.23 -11.15
C ASP A 176 28.98 -10.24 -11.67
N ARG A 177 28.53 -11.25 -12.44
CA ARG A 177 29.42 -12.24 -13.04
C ARG A 177 30.34 -11.66 -14.12
N PRO A 178 31.55 -12.22 -14.31
CA PRO A 178 32.53 -11.70 -15.27
C PRO A 178 32.01 -11.58 -16.70
N TYR A 179 31.24 -12.57 -17.17
CA TYR A 179 30.73 -12.60 -18.53
C TYR A 179 29.23 -12.31 -18.55
N ILE A 180 28.86 -11.13 -19.05
CA ILE A 180 27.45 -10.72 -19.20
C ILE A 180 27.08 -10.74 -20.68
N ILE A 181 26.19 -11.67 -21.04
CA ILE A 181 25.82 -11.96 -22.42
C ILE A 181 24.37 -11.52 -22.66
N ASP A 182 24.20 -10.56 -23.57
CA ASP A 182 22.89 -10.09 -24.01
C ASP A 182 22.54 -10.81 -25.34
N LEU A 183 21.47 -11.60 -25.34
CA LEU A 183 20.96 -12.36 -26.49
C LEU A 183 19.65 -11.75 -26.99
N LEU A 184 19.42 -11.82 -28.30
CA LEU A 184 18.14 -11.50 -28.90
C LEU A 184 17.48 -12.77 -29.43
N ALA A 185 16.22 -13.01 -29.10
CA ALA A 185 15.46 -14.14 -29.57
C ALA A 185 14.38 -13.67 -30.57
N LEU A 186 14.42 -14.23 -31.79
CA LEU A 186 13.36 -14.13 -32.77
C LEU A 186 12.43 -15.32 -32.59
N THR A 187 11.16 -15.07 -32.30
CA THR A 187 10.18 -16.12 -31.98
C THR A 187 9.12 -16.17 -33.07
N ASN A 188 8.95 -17.34 -33.69
CA ASN A 188 7.88 -17.62 -34.64
C ASN A 188 6.97 -18.72 -34.10
N ILE A 189 5.65 -18.54 -34.26
CA ILE A 189 4.66 -19.57 -33.96
C ILE A 189 4.32 -20.27 -35.28
N VAL A 190 4.59 -21.58 -35.36
CA VAL A 190 4.35 -22.37 -36.57
C VAL A 190 3.28 -23.42 -36.27
N LYS A 191 2.29 -23.53 -37.15
CA LYS A 191 1.25 -24.57 -37.07
C LYS A 191 1.73 -25.81 -37.81
N SER A 192 1.72 -26.97 -37.16
CA SER A 192 2.10 -28.25 -37.79
C SER A 192 1.04 -28.67 -38.81
N GLU A 193 1.46 -28.97 -40.04
CA GLU A 193 0.57 -29.42 -41.13
C GLU A 193 -0.08 -30.79 -40.83
N ASP A 194 0.59 -31.66 -40.06
CA ASP A 194 0.10 -33.02 -39.76
C ASP A 194 -0.74 -33.15 -38.48
N THR A 195 -0.67 -32.18 -37.55
CA THR A 195 -1.26 -32.35 -36.19
C THR A 195 -2.22 -31.24 -35.77
N ASP A 196 -2.40 -30.21 -36.61
CA ASP A 196 -3.25 -29.04 -36.36
C ASP A 196 -2.92 -28.27 -35.05
N LYS A 197 -1.72 -28.49 -34.49
CA LYS A 197 -1.22 -27.90 -33.24
C LYS A 197 -0.14 -26.84 -33.50
N TYR A 198 -0.09 -25.82 -32.64
CA TYR A 198 0.87 -24.72 -32.71
C TYR A 198 2.16 -25.04 -31.92
N GLY A 199 3.32 -24.80 -32.52
CA GLY A 199 4.64 -24.89 -31.90
C GLY A 199 5.39 -23.55 -31.93
N GLN A 200 6.37 -23.38 -31.04
CA GLN A 200 7.20 -22.17 -30.94
C GLN A 200 8.63 -22.48 -31.41
N LYS A 201 9.11 -21.72 -32.40
CA LYS A 201 10.49 -21.77 -32.90
C LYS A 201 11.22 -20.50 -32.48
N ASN A 202 12.37 -20.64 -31.82
CA ASN A 202 13.21 -19.53 -31.38
C ASN A 202 14.56 -19.57 -32.10
N HIS A 203 14.99 -18.41 -32.62
CA HIS A 203 16.33 -18.22 -33.18
C HIS A 203 17.08 -17.15 -32.40
N PHE A 204 18.28 -17.48 -31.95
CA PHE A 204 19.08 -16.60 -31.09
C PHE A 204 20.16 -15.87 -31.88
N LEU A 205 20.25 -14.56 -31.65
CA LEU A 205 21.31 -13.68 -32.10
C LEU A 205 22.07 -13.17 -30.88
N TRP A 206 23.35 -12.86 -31.06
CA TRP A 206 24.10 -12.15 -30.03
C TRP A 206 23.92 -10.63 -30.18
N ILE A 207 23.65 -9.93 -29.07
CA ILE A 207 23.59 -8.46 -29.04
C ILE A 207 24.99 -7.93 -28.76
N LYS A 208 25.72 -7.58 -29.82
CA LYS A 208 27.06 -6.97 -29.71
C LYS A 208 27.05 -5.55 -29.14
N ASN A 209 25.94 -4.82 -29.27
CA ASN A 209 25.82 -3.47 -28.74
C ASN A 209 24.39 -3.15 -28.28
N ILE A 210 24.16 -3.31 -26.98
CA ILE A 210 22.85 -3.10 -26.35
C ILE A 210 22.42 -1.63 -26.38
N ASP A 211 23.34 -0.67 -26.21
CA ASP A 211 23.04 0.77 -26.25
C ASP A 211 22.49 1.18 -27.62
N ARG A 212 23.03 0.60 -28.69
CA ARG A 212 22.58 0.81 -30.07
C ARG A 212 21.24 0.13 -30.36
N LEU A 213 20.97 -1.01 -29.72
CA LEU A 213 19.67 -1.68 -29.80
C LEU A 213 18.56 -0.80 -29.19
N LEU A 214 18.83 -0.16 -28.05
CA LEU A 214 17.88 0.63 -27.25
C LEU A 214 17.77 2.12 -27.68
N TYR A 215 18.48 2.53 -28.74
CA TYR A 215 18.56 3.92 -29.19
C TYR A 215 17.20 4.55 -29.53
N GLY A 216 16.21 3.75 -29.96
CA GLY A 216 14.88 4.20 -30.40
C GLY A 216 13.79 4.21 -29.33
N ASP A 217 14.07 3.77 -28.10
CA ASP A 217 13.03 3.47 -27.09
C ASP A 217 12.43 4.72 -26.42
N THR A 218 12.95 5.91 -26.71
CA THR A 218 12.45 7.19 -26.20
C THR A 218 12.47 8.27 -27.28
N ALA A 219 11.66 9.32 -27.12
CA ALA A 219 11.60 10.45 -28.06
C ALA A 219 12.97 11.18 -28.26
N HIS A 220 13.90 11.02 -27.31
CA HIS A 220 15.24 11.61 -27.35
C HIS A 220 16.26 10.60 -27.88
N LYS A 221 16.66 10.78 -29.15
CA LYS A 221 17.58 9.94 -29.92
C LYS A 221 19.05 10.15 -29.51
N GLU A 222 19.41 9.76 -28.29
CA GLU A 222 20.77 9.84 -27.76
C GLU A 222 21.26 8.47 -27.28
N LYS A 223 22.58 8.31 -27.15
CA LYS A 223 23.18 7.10 -26.57
C LYS A 223 22.62 6.86 -25.16
N LYS A 224 22.10 5.66 -24.92
CA LYS A 224 21.56 5.25 -23.62
C LYS A 224 22.52 4.30 -22.92
N HIS A 225 22.37 4.16 -21.61
CA HIS A 225 23.17 3.28 -20.78
C HIS A 225 22.24 2.35 -20.00
N LEU A 226 22.25 1.05 -20.32
CA LEU A 226 21.42 0.06 -19.64
C LEU A 226 22.03 -0.39 -18.31
N CYS A 227 21.23 -0.39 -17.25
CA CYS A 227 21.56 -1.14 -16.04
C CYS A 227 21.12 -2.59 -16.19
N ARG A 228 22.07 -3.52 -16.25
CA ARG A 228 21.79 -4.96 -16.41
C ARG A 228 21.18 -5.61 -15.16
N ARG A 229 21.29 -4.96 -14.00
CA ARG A 229 20.69 -5.41 -12.74
C ARG A 229 19.18 -5.07 -12.64
N CYS A 230 18.73 -3.97 -13.24
CA CYS A 230 17.34 -3.50 -13.13
C CYS A 230 16.59 -3.31 -14.46
N THR A 231 17.29 -3.51 -15.59
CA THR A 231 16.85 -3.26 -16.97
C THR A 231 16.38 -1.83 -17.30
N ILE A 232 16.65 -0.85 -16.42
CA ILE A 232 16.37 0.58 -16.65
C ILE A 232 17.51 1.20 -17.50
N THR A 233 17.13 2.08 -18.43
CA THR A 233 18.05 2.86 -19.26
C THR A 233 18.27 4.26 -18.68
N PHE A 234 19.52 4.74 -18.78
CA PHE A 234 19.96 6.03 -18.26
C PHE A 234 20.50 6.91 -19.40
N PRO A 235 20.33 8.24 -19.32
CA PRO A 235 20.79 9.16 -20.37
C PRO A 235 22.32 9.36 -20.37
N SER A 236 23.02 8.99 -19.29
CA SER A 236 24.49 9.09 -19.21
C SER A 236 25.08 7.99 -18.33
N LYS A 237 26.35 7.64 -18.59
CA LYS A 237 27.11 6.67 -17.79
C LYS A 237 27.17 7.06 -16.31
N LYS A 238 27.39 8.36 -16.02
CA LYS A 238 27.38 8.91 -14.66
C LYS A 238 26.07 8.65 -13.92
N SER A 239 24.93 8.75 -14.61
CA SER A 239 23.61 8.49 -14.01
C SER A 239 23.37 7.00 -13.77
N LEU A 240 23.90 6.13 -14.63
CA LEU A 240 23.90 4.69 -14.43
C LEU A 240 24.77 4.29 -13.24
N ASP A 241 25.98 4.85 -13.13
CA ASP A 241 26.92 4.51 -12.06
C ASP A 241 26.35 4.90 -10.68
N HIS A 242 25.80 6.12 -10.55
CA HIS A 242 25.07 6.51 -9.34
C HIS A 242 23.85 5.63 -9.04
N HIS A 243 23.16 5.16 -10.09
CA HIS A 243 22.08 4.20 -9.90
C HIS A 243 22.58 2.83 -9.42
N ARG A 244 23.74 2.36 -9.92
CA ARG A 244 24.33 1.05 -9.56
C ARG A 244 24.68 0.96 -8.09
N GLU A 245 25.13 2.05 -7.48
CA GLU A 245 25.40 2.15 -6.02
C GLU A 245 24.21 1.69 -5.16
N HIS A 246 22.99 1.87 -5.66
CA HIS A 246 21.75 1.57 -4.93
C HIS A 246 20.80 0.66 -5.72
N CYS A 247 21.31 0.00 -6.76
CA CYS A 247 20.51 -0.91 -7.57
C CYS A 247 20.47 -2.25 -6.86
N PHE A 248 19.31 -2.78 -6.46
CA PHE A 248 19.23 -4.02 -5.67
C PHE A 248 18.93 -5.31 -6.47
N GLY A 249 18.65 -5.22 -7.77
CA GLY A 249 18.48 -6.39 -8.65
C GLY A 249 17.20 -7.19 -8.42
N LEU A 250 16.97 -8.19 -9.26
CA LEU A 250 15.68 -8.86 -9.40
C LEU A 250 15.38 -9.91 -8.33
N GLY A 251 14.75 -9.41 -7.26
CA GLY A 251 13.62 -10.02 -6.56
C GLY A 251 12.49 -8.99 -6.44
N GLU A 252 11.42 -9.19 -7.20
CA GLU A 252 10.12 -8.48 -7.29
C GLU A 252 9.98 -7.10 -7.99
N ALA A 253 10.99 -6.22 -8.02
CA ALA A 253 11.16 -5.09 -8.95
C ALA A 253 12.19 -4.10 -8.38
N THR A 254 13.11 -3.67 -9.22
CA THR A 254 14.12 -2.65 -8.91
C THR A 254 13.49 -1.25 -8.83
N GLN A 255 13.31 -0.79 -7.58
CA GLN A 255 12.79 0.53 -7.28
C GLN A 255 13.96 1.50 -7.09
N ARG A 256 14.08 2.55 -7.92
CA ARG A 256 14.93 3.69 -7.58
C ARG A 256 14.49 4.25 -6.24
N VAL A 257 15.33 4.12 -5.22
CA VAL A 257 15.05 4.69 -3.91
C VAL A 257 15.29 6.20 -3.96
N LYS A 258 14.35 6.97 -3.42
CA LYS A 258 14.45 8.41 -3.21
C LYS A 258 14.36 8.67 -1.71
N LEU A 259 15.38 9.32 -1.17
CA LEU A 259 15.33 9.84 0.19
C LEU A 259 14.80 11.29 0.17
N PRO A 260 14.26 11.76 1.30
CA PRO A 260 14.17 13.17 1.60
C PRO A 260 15.47 13.92 1.32
N VAL A 261 15.36 15.16 0.88
CA VAL A 261 16.47 16.07 0.61
C VAL A 261 16.57 17.05 1.78
N LYS A 262 17.78 17.14 2.34
CA LYS A 262 18.10 18.02 3.46
C LYS A 262 17.72 19.47 3.15
N GLY A 263 17.01 20.12 4.06
CA GLY A 263 16.49 21.48 3.92
C GLY A 263 15.29 21.64 2.98
N VAL A 264 14.79 20.57 2.36
CA VAL A 264 13.65 20.61 1.42
C VAL A 264 12.44 19.88 1.99
N ASN A 265 12.61 18.61 2.36
CA ASN A 265 11.52 17.75 2.85
C ASN A 265 12.01 16.68 3.84
N ASP A 266 13.07 17.00 4.58
CA ASP A 266 13.73 16.22 5.63
C ASP A 266 12.97 16.20 6.96
N PHE A 267 11.75 16.75 7.01
CA PHE A 267 10.90 16.71 8.20
C PHE A 267 9.48 16.28 7.88
N GLU A 268 8.93 15.44 8.75
CA GLU A 268 7.50 15.14 8.81
C GLU A 268 6.85 15.92 9.97
N GLN A 269 5.81 16.67 9.64
CA GLN A 269 5.03 17.50 10.56
C GLN A 269 3.63 17.69 10.00
N PHE A 270 2.68 18.15 10.82
CA PHE A 270 1.32 18.39 10.36
C PHE A 270 1.28 19.49 9.29
N LYS A 271 0.82 19.12 8.09
CA LYS A 271 0.73 20.01 6.90
C LYS A 271 -0.66 20.05 6.27
N ASN A 272 -1.55 19.13 6.64
CA ASN A 272 -2.83 18.91 5.99
C ASN A 272 -3.97 19.76 6.61
N TYR A 273 -3.73 21.06 6.79
CA TYR A 273 -4.70 21.99 7.40
C TYR A 273 -6.05 22.03 6.68
N GLY A 274 -6.07 21.84 5.36
CA GLY A 274 -7.31 21.73 4.57
C GLY A 274 -8.19 20.51 4.92
N ARG A 275 -7.71 19.57 5.76
CA ARG A 275 -8.53 18.46 6.27
C ARG A 275 -9.26 18.78 7.58
N MET A 276 -9.00 19.96 8.15
CA MET A 276 -9.71 20.47 9.33
C MET A 276 -11.09 21.01 8.98
N ILE A 277 -11.30 21.41 7.72
CA ILE A 277 -12.61 21.81 7.23
C ILE A 277 -13.43 20.58 6.88
N ASN A 278 -14.74 20.69 7.09
CA ASN A 278 -15.68 19.71 6.58
C ASN A 278 -15.52 19.55 5.06
N SER A 279 -15.59 18.31 4.58
CA SER A 279 -15.96 18.08 3.19
C SER A 279 -17.31 18.77 2.93
N PRO A 280 -17.54 19.38 1.76
CA PRO A 280 -18.81 20.09 1.51
C PRO A 280 -20.04 19.18 1.66
N CYS A 281 -19.94 17.99 1.09
CA CYS A 281 -20.96 16.96 1.13
C CYS A 281 -20.32 15.58 1.02
N VAL A 282 -21.08 14.54 1.39
CA VAL A 282 -20.72 13.14 1.21
C VAL A 282 -21.80 12.44 0.39
N ILE A 283 -21.39 11.61 -0.57
CA ILE A 283 -22.30 10.70 -1.25
C ILE A 283 -22.23 9.36 -0.51
N ILE A 284 -23.35 8.87 0.00
CA ILE A 284 -23.43 7.54 0.63
C ILE A 284 -24.14 6.62 -0.35
N ALA A 285 -23.58 5.46 -0.65
CA ALA A 285 -24.11 4.57 -1.66
C ALA A 285 -23.95 3.10 -1.25
N ASP A 286 -24.80 2.25 -1.84
CA ASP A 286 -24.75 0.80 -1.70
C ASP A 286 -25.31 0.11 -2.96
N PHE A 287 -24.80 -1.08 -3.26
CA PHE A 287 -25.28 -1.94 -4.35
C PHE A 287 -25.84 -3.24 -3.79
N GLU A 288 -26.82 -3.80 -4.50
CA GLU A 288 -27.21 -5.19 -4.32
C GLU A 288 -27.07 -5.94 -5.64
N ALA A 289 -26.78 -7.23 -5.53
CA ALA A 289 -26.51 -8.09 -6.68
C ALA A 289 -27.35 -9.37 -6.63
N GLU A 290 -27.69 -9.89 -7.81
CA GLU A 290 -28.26 -11.23 -7.94
C GLU A 290 -27.12 -12.26 -7.93
N ASN A 291 -27.34 -13.38 -7.23
CA ASN A 291 -26.39 -14.46 -7.08
C ASN A 291 -26.77 -15.63 -7.99
N LYS A 292 -26.15 -15.72 -9.17
CA LYS A 292 -26.35 -16.87 -10.05
C LYS A 292 -25.45 -18.02 -9.64
N LYS A 293 -26.06 -19.11 -9.19
CA LYS A 293 -25.37 -20.36 -8.91
C LYS A 293 -24.88 -20.96 -10.23
N SER A 294 -23.60 -21.27 -10.33
CA SER A 294 -23.04 -21.96 -11.49
C SER A 294 -23.52 -23.42 -11.51
N GLY A 295 -24.24 -23.81 -12.56
CA GLY A 295 -24.74 -25.18 -12.75
C GLY A 295 -23.72 -26.18 -13.31
N LEU A 296 -22.48 -25.77 -13.57
CA LEU A 296 -21.50 -26.61 -14.28
C LEU A 296 -20.54 -27.31 -13.32
N ILE A 297 -20.77 -28.61 -13.10
CA ILE A 297 -19.74 -29.56 -12.67
C ILE A 297 -18.87 -29.86 -13.90
N ASN A 298 -18.02 -28.92 -14.30
CA ASN A 298 -17.05 -29.18 -15.36
C ASN A 298 -15.79 -29.77 -14.74
N GLY A 299 -15.58 -31.07 -15.01
CA GLY A 299 -14.46 -31.87 -14.51
C GLY A 299 -13.11 -31.18 -14.70
N GLY A 300 -12.56 -30.64 -13.61
CA GLY A 300 -11.16 -30.20 -13.54
C GLY A 300 -10.88 -28.69 -13.54
N LYS A 301 -11.88 -27.79 -13.52
CA LYS A 301 -11.66 -26.34 -13.36
C LYS A 301 -12.16 -25.82 -12.00
N PRO A 302 -11.63 -24.69 -11.47
CA PRO A 302 -12.00 -24.17 -10.16
C PRO A 302 -13.51 -24.01 -10.02
N ARG A 303 -14.03 -24.48 -8.88
CA ARG A 303 -15.46 -24.42 -8.54
C ARG A 303 -15.88 -22.95 -8.41
N LEU A 304 -16.45 -22.39 -9.46
CA LEU A 304 -17.13 -21.10 -9.40
C LEU A 304 -18.40 -21.29 -8.55
N ILE A 305 -18.41 -20.76 -7.33
CA ILE A 305 -19.50 -20.97 -6.36
C ILE A 305 -20.74 -20.18 -6.78
N SER A 306 -20.55 -18.93 -7.23
CA SER A 306 -21.61 -18.04 -7.68
C SER A 306 -21.05 -16.89 -8.50
N GLU A 307 -21.81 -16.42 -9.50
CA GLU A 307 -21.56 -15.16 -10.21
C GLU A 307 -22.51 -14.08 -9.70
N GLN A 308 -21.98 -12.87 -9.51
CA GLN A 308 -22.73 -11.75 -8.95
C GLN A 308 -22.92 -10.66 -10.00
N TYR A 309 -24.16 -10.24 -10.19
CA TYR A 309 -24.51 -9.16 -11.11
C TYR A 309 -25.29 -8.09 -10.36
N ALA A 310 -24.80 -6.85 -10.37
CA ALA A 310 -25.51 -5.74 -9.74
C ALA A 310 -26.93 -5.63 -10.34
N ASN A 311 -27.93 -5.74 -9.48
CA ASN A 311 -29.33 -5.65 -9.88
C ASN A 311 -29.98 -4.34 -9.41
N SER A 312 -29.37 -3.64 -8.45
CA SER A 312 -29.86 -2.35 -7.96
C SER A 312 -28.76 -1.55 -7.29
N PHE A 313 -29.04 -0.26 -7.10
CA PHE A 313 -28.25 0.62 -6.24
C PHE A 313 -29.15 1.61 -5.53
N CYS A 314 -28.67 2.12 -4.40
CA CYS A 314 -29.20 3.31 -3.78
C CYS A 314 -28.07 4.27 -3.42
N TYR A 315 -28.30 5.57 -3.52
CA TYR A 315 -27.41 6.57 -2.95
C TYR A 315 -28.16 7.80 -2.45
N LEU A 316 -27.54 8.56 -1.56
CA LEU A 316 -27.96 9.89 -1.16
C LEU A 316 -26.75 10.83 -1.10
N VAL A 317 -27.01 12.13 -1.15
CA VAL A 317 -26.01 13.18 -0.90
C VAL A 317 -26.35 13.89 0.39
N HIS A 318 -25.44 13.93 1.34
CA HIS A 318 -25.61 14.64 2.61
C HIS A 318 -24.68 15.86 2.65
N TRP A 319 -25.27 17.05 2.67
CA TRP A 319 -24.59 18.34 2.81
C TRP A 319 -24.25 18.61 4.25
N ILE A 320 -22.96 18.70 4.54
CA ILE A 320 -22.47 18.58 5.91
C ILE A 320 -22.75 19.84 6.73
N ASP A 321 -22.49 21.01 6.15
CA ASP A 321 -22.59 22.29 6.87
C ASP A 321 -24.04 22.79 6.94
N THR A 322 -24.92 22.39 6.01
CA THR A 322 -26.34 22.77 6.01
C THR A 322 -27.25 21.72 6.64
N GLY A 323 -26.85 20.44 6.62
CA GLY A 323 -27.66 19.30 7.03
C GLY A 323 -28.64 18.82 5.96
N ASP A 324 -28.64 19.42 4.77
CA ASP A 324 -29.55 19.05 3.68
C ASP A 324 -29.21 17.65 3.14
N VAL A 325 -30.24 16.92 2.74
CA VAL A 325 -30.12 15.57 2.16
C VAL A 325 -30.83 15.54 0.82
N TRP A 326 -30.10 15.13 -0.23
CA TRP A 326 -30.66 14.86 -1.55
C TRP A 326 -30.81 13.35 -1.75
N GLY A 327 -32.01 12.91 -2.11
CA GLY A 327 -32.37 11.49 -2.22
C GLY A 327 -33.10 10.97 -0.98
N PRO A 328 -33.06 9.64 -0.70
CA PRO A 328 -32.32 8.60 -1.41
C PRO A 328 -32.83 8.34 -2.84
N PHE A 329 -31.90 8.25 -3.78
CA PHE A 329 -32.16 7.84 -5.16
C PHE A 329 -31.96 6.34 -5.28
N LEU A 330 -33.00 5.63 -5.71
CA LEU A 330 -32.98 4.18 -5.87
C LEU A 330 -33.21 3.80 -7.34
N TYR A 331 -32.52 2.76 -7.78
CA TYR A 331 -32.73 2.15 -9.08
C TYR A 331 -32.57 0.63 -9.00
N ARG A 332 -33.51 -0.12 -9.60
CA ARG A 332 -33.43 -1.57 -9.78
C ARG A 332 -33.55 -1.90 -11.27
N GLY A 333 -32.58 -2.64 -11.82
CA GLY A 333 -32.49 -3.02 -13.23
C GLY A 333 -31.14 -3.65 -13.61
N LYS A 334 -31.09 -4.39 -14.74
CA LYS A 334 -29.90 -5.16 -15.18
C LYS A 334 -28.67 -4.29 -15.52
N ASN A 335 -28.87 -2.99 -15.74
CA ASN A 335 -27.82 -2.03 -16.05
C ASN A 335 -27.50 -1.11 -14.84
N ALA A 336 -27.69 -1.61 -13.62
CA ALA A 336 -27.48 -0.86 -12.38
C ALA A 336 -26.13 -0.14 -12.33
N THR A 337 -25.01 -0.80 -12.66
CA THR A 337 -23.67 -0.19 -12.63
C THR A 337 -23.53 0.95 -13.64
N GLN A 338 -24.10 0.81 -14.84
CA GLN A 338 -24.07 1.85 -15.88
C GLN A 338 -24.91 3.06 -15.48
N LYS A 339 -26.12 2.81 -14.95
CA LYS A 339 -27.04 3.84 -14.52
C LYS A 339 -26.51 4.59 -13.30
N PHE A 340 -25.83 3.89 -12.37
CA PHE A 340 -25.13 4.48 -11.24
C PHE A 340 -24.05 5.46 -11.70
N VAL A 341 -23.12 5.03 -12.55
CA VAL A 341 -22.02 5.89 -13.04
C VAL A 341 -22.55 7.14 -13.73
N ARG A 342 -23.56 7.01 -14.58
CA ARG A 342 -24.20 8.15 -15.25
C ARG A 342 -24.86 9.12 -14.25
N ARG A 343 -25.58 8.59 -13.26
CA ARG A 343 -26.24 9.41 -12.23
C ARG A 343 -25.23 10.14 -11.35
N ILE A 344 -24.17 9.47 -10.91
CA ILE A 344 -23.14 10.07 -10.07
C ILE A 344 -22.36 11.17 -10.83
N ASP A 345 -22.10 11.00 -12.13
CA ASP A 345 -21.51 12.07 -12.95
C ASP A 345 -22.44 13.28 -13.07
N GLN A 346 -23.76 13.06 -13.18
CA GLN A 346 -24.76 14.15 -13.17
C GLN A 346 -24.83 14.84 -11.80
N GLU A 347 -24.84 14.06 -10.73
CA GLU A 347 -24.85 14.56 -9.35
C GLU A 347 -23.64 15.44 -9.07
N LEU A 348 -22.48 15.06 -9.60
CA LEU A 348 -21.25 15.85 -9.49
C LEU A 348 -21.39 17.23 -10.14
N ILE A 349 -22.10 17.34 -11.27
CA ILE A 349 -22.37 18.63 -11.92
C ILE A 349 -23.22 19.51 -11.00
N GLU A 350 -24.31 18.96 -10.45
CA GLU A 350 -25.20 19.72 -9.56
C GLU A 350 -24.51 20.15 -8.27
N ILE A 351 -23.69 19.27 -7.66
CA ILE A 351 -22.85 19.63 -6.51
C ILE A 351 -21.95 20.81 -6.87
N ASN A 352 -21.29 20.79 -8.02
CA ASN A 352 -20.39 21.89 -8.41
C ASN A 352 -21.13 23.19 -8.77
N ASN A 353 -22.36 23.11 -9.28
CA ASN A 353 -23.21 24.28 -9.47
C ASN A 353 -23.48 24.97 -8.13
N VAL A 354 -23.82 24.20 -7.08
CA VAL A 354 -23.99 24.72 -5.72
C VAL A 354 -22.68 25.29 -5.17
N LEU A 355 -21.56 24.58 -5.32
CA LEU A 355 -20.25 25.06 -4.83
C LEU A 355 -19.76 26.34 -5.53
N THR A 356 -20.28 26.64 -6.72
CA THR A 356 -19.94 27.86 -7.46
C THR A 356 -20.60 29.11 -6.86
N ILE A 357 -21.72 28.93 -6.16
CA ILE A 357 -22.40 30.01 -5.43
C ILE A 357 -21.58 30.34 -4.19
N LYS A 358 -21.00 31.54 -4.15
CA LYS A 358 -20.27 32.03 -2.98
C LYS A 358 -21.24 32.80 -2.08
N HIS A 359 -21.53 32.25 -0.91
CA HIS A 359 -22.33 32.95 0.09
C HIS A 359 -21.53 34.12 0.68
N GLU A 360 -22.19 35.27 0.85
CA GLU A 360 -21.57 36.42 1.50
C GLU A 360 -21.25 36.11 2.97
N ARG A 361 -20.18 36.72 3.48
CA ARG A 361 -19.80 36.58 4.89
C ARG A 361 -20.91 37.13 5.79
N ILE A 362 -21.31 36.33 6.77
CA ILE A 362 -22.19 36.79 7.86
C ILE A 362 -21.29 37.46 8.88
N VAL A 363 -21.56 38.73 9.18
CA VAL A 363 -20.78 39.51 10.15
C VAL A 363 -21.66 39.81 11.35
N THR A 364 -21.30 39.26 12.51
CA THR A 364 -21.93 39.56 13.80
C THR A 364 -21.01 40.43 14.66
N GLU A 365 -21.56 41.20 15.59
CA GLU A 365 -20.74 42.02 16.52
C GLU A 365 -19.85 41.14 17.43
N GLU A 366 -20.34 39.97 17.81
CA GLU A 366 -19.56 39.00 18.60
C GLU A 366 -18.34 38.50 17.81
N ASP A 367 -18.51 38.18 16.52
CA ASP A 367 -17.42 37.74 15.67
C ASP A 367 -16.42 38.86 15.40
N LYS A 368 -16.89 40.12 15.28
CA LYS A 368 -15.98 41.29 15.17
C LYS A 368 -15.08 41.41 16.39
N LYS A 369 -15.65 41.22 17.59
CA LYS A 369 -14.89 41.21 18.83
C LYS A 369 -13.87 40.07 18.86
N LYS A 370 -14.30 38.83 18.57
CA LYS A 370 -13.41 37.66 18.47
C LYS A 370 -12.28 37.87 17.45
N PHE A 371 -12.61 38.46 16.30
CA PHE A 371 -11.62 38.77 15.28
C PHE A 371 -10.62 39.80 15.78
N ALA A 372 -11.06 40.91 16.39
CA ALA A 372 -10.18 41.95 16.91
C ALA A 372 -9.22 41.44 18.00
N GLU A 373 -9.76 40.68 18.97
CA GLU A 373 -9.02 40.19 20.15
C GLU A 373 -8.04 39.03 19.83
N ALA A 374 -8.22 38.31 18.73
CA ALA A 374 -7.37 37.17 18.39
C ALA A 374 -5.90 37.56 18.13
N ASP A 375 -4.97 37.00 18.89
CA ASP A 375 -3.52 37.18 18.73
C ASP A 375 -2.85 36.03 17.95
N THR A 376 -3.60 34.97 17.67
CA THR A 376 -3.15 33.74 17.04
C THR A 376 -4.07 33.31 15.91
N CYS A 377 -3.48 32.72 14.88
CA CYS A 377 -4.18 32.13 13.75
C CYS A 377 -4.92 30.86 14.19
N TRP A 378 -6.23 30.79 13.97
CA TRP A 378 -7.04 29.65 14.41
C TRP A 378 -6.65 28.34 13.70
N ILE A 379 -6.05 28.42 12.51
CA ILE A 379 -5.64 27.29 11.65
C ILE A 379 -4.30 26.70 12.08
N CYS A 380 -3.22 27.50 12.06
CA CYS A 380 -1.86 27.02 12.36
C CYS A 380 -1.45 27.23 13.82
N LYS A 381 -2.27 27.93 14.61
CA LYS A 381 -1.99 28.37 16.00
C LYS A 381 -0.77 29.29 16.15
N GLY A 382 -0.14 29.71 15.04
CA GLY A 382 0.94 30.67 15.03
C GLY A 382 0.45 32.08 15.35
N LYS A 383 1.29 32.89 16.00
CA LYS A 383 0.98 34.28 16.32
C LYS A 383 0.89 35.13 15.05
N PHE A 384 0.08 36.19 15.10
CA PHE A 384 0.16 37.26 14.11
C PHE A 384 1.38 38.12 14.43
N VAL A 385 2.30 38.27 13.49
CA VAL A 385 3.53 39.06 13.70
C VAL A 385 3.14 40.53 13.64
N ILE A 386 3.17 41.20 14.79
CA ILE A 386 2.82 42.62 14.94
C ILE A 386 3.92 43.27 15.78
N ASP A 387 4.50 44.36 15.27
CA ASP A 387 5.40 45.21 16.06
C ASP A 387 4.59 46.02 17.08
N THR A 388 4.36 45.41 18.24
CA THR A 388 3.54 45.98 19.31
C THR A 388 4.24 47.13 20.04
N GLU A 389 5.58 47.20 19.97
CA GLU A 389 6.36 48.30 20.54
C GLU A 389 6.23 49.56 19.67
N GLU A 390 6.33 49.42 18.35
CA GLU A 390 6.15 50.54 17.42
C GLU A 390 4.72 51.08 17.45
N ILE A 391 3.70 50.21 17.56
CA ILE A 391 2.30 50.64 17.71
C ILE A 391 2.11 51.45 18.99
N LYS A 392 2.60 50.97 20.14
CA LYS A 392 2.50 51.71 21.42
C LYS A 392 3.21 53.05 21.37
N ARG A 393 4.36 53.12 20.70
CA ARG A 393 5.11 54.37 20.47
C ARG A 393 4.29 55.37 19.67
N LEU A 394 3.66 54.91 18.58
CA LEU A 394 2.83 55.76 17.72
C LEU A 394 1.53 56.18 18.41
N GLU A 395 0.89 55.32 19.19
CA GLU A 395 -0.31 55.64 19.99
C GLU A 395 0.02 56.71 21.06
N SER A 396 1.13 56.56 21.78
CA SER A 396 1.61 57.57 22.75
C SER A 396 1.91 58.90 22.07
N LYS A 397 2.48 58.88 20.86
CA LYS A 397 2.74 60.08 20.06
C LYS A 397 1.44 60.77 19.64
N ILE A 398 0.40 60.03 19.27
CA ILE A 398 -0.92 60.59 18.93
C ILE A 398 -1.55 61.28 20.15
N VAL A 399 -1.49 60.66 21.34
CA VAL A 399 -2.00 61.28 22.58
C VAL A 399 -1.31 62.63 22.84
N SER A 400 0.03 62.66 22.79
CA SER A 400 0.77 63.91 22.96
C SER A 400 0.48 64.96 21.88
N LEU A 401 0.23 64.55 20.64
CA LEU A 401 -0.13 65.46 19.56
C LEU A 401 -1.55 66.02 19.74
N ASN A 402 -2.50 65.22 20.22
CA ASN A 402 -3.86 65.68 20.54
C ASN A 402 -3.86 66.69 21.68
N GLU A 403 -3.10 66.46 22.76
CA GLU A 403 -2.93 67.42 23.86
C GLU A 403 -2.29 68.75 23.39
N LYS A 404 -1.40 68.69 22.40
CA LYS A 404 -0.83 69.89 21.77
C LYS A 404 -1.86 70.59 20.88
N LEU A 405 -2.68 69.84 20.16
CA LEU A 405 -3.71 70.36 19.25
C LEU A 405 -4.71 71.26 19.98
N GLU A 406 -5.06 70.94 21.23
CA GLU A 406 -5.96 71.74 22.08
C GLU A 406 -5.45 73.16 22.37
N LYS A 407 -4.16 73.43 22.17
CA LYS A 407 -3.52 74.73 22.46
C LYS A 407 -3.45 75.67 21.26
N PHE A 408 -3.89 75.24 20.07
CA PHE A 408 -3.83 76.02 18.84
C PHE A 408 -5.22 76.31 18.28
N ASP A 409 -5.39 77.49 17.67
CA ASP A 409 -6.62 77.85 16.97
C ASP A 409 -6.82 76.95 15.73
N LYS A 410 -8.05 76.49 15.50
CA LYS A 410 -8.44 75.57 14.41
C LYS A 410 -8.14 76.11 13.01
N LYS A 411 -7.91 77.42 12.87
CA LYS A 411 -7.56 78.08 11.60
C LYS A 411 -6.05 78.28 11.40
N SER A 412 -5.21 77.92 12.39
CA SER A 412 -3.77 78.14 12.29
C SER A 412 -3.08 77.11 11.39
N ALA A 413 -1.98 77.52 10.76
CA ALA A 413 -1.14 76.60 9.98
C ALA A 413 -0.55 75.47 10.84
N GLU A 414 -0.28 75.74 12.13
CA GLU A 414 0.24 74.74 13.06
C GLU A 414 -0.81 73.69 13.42
N TYR A 415 -2.08 74.08 13.61
CA TYR A 415 -3.19 73.14 13.84
C TYR A 415 -3.31 72.14 12.67
N ASN A 416 -3.31 72.63 11.44
CA ASN A 416 -3.35 71.80 10.23
C ASN A 416 -2.11 70.88 10.09
N GLY A 417 -0.93 71.37 10.48
CA GLY A 417 0.31 70.59 10.47
C GLY A 417 0.32 69.45 11.51
N ILE A 418 -0.18 69.70 12.71
CA ILE A 418 -0.33 68.67 13.77
C ILE A 418 -1.38 67.64 13.35
N GLN A 419 -2.52 68.07 12.81
CA GLN A 419 -3.58 67.17 12.33
C GLN A 419 -3.09 66.26 11.19
N THR A 420 -2.33 66.80 10.23
CA THR A 420 -1.68 66.00 9.17
C THR A 420 -0.71 64.96 9.74
N THR A 421 -0.01 65.30 10.84
CA THR A 421 0.94 64.39 11.50
C THR A 421 0.21 63.28 12.25
N ILE A 422 -0.91 63.58 12.91
CA ILE A 422 -1.80 62.58 13.53
C ILE A 422 -2.32 61.62 12.45
N GLU A 423 -2.80 62.13 11.32
CA GLU A 423 -3.27 61.29 10.20
C GLU A 423 -2.16 60.36 9.66
N LYS A 424 -0.93 60.86 9.52
CA LYS A 424 0.23 60.05 9.12
C LYS A 424 0.54 58.96 10.15
N ALA A 425 0.52 59.28 11.44
CA ALA A 425 0.75 58.29 12.51
C ALA A 425 -0.36 57.23 12.56
N THR A 426 -1.63 57.63 12.39
CA THR A 426 -2.78 56.72 12.29
C THR A 426 -2.67 55.80 11.08
N LYS A 427 -2.25 56.31 9.91
CA LYS A 427 -1.97 55.49 8.72
C LYS A 427 -0.80 54.53 8.93
N ALA A 428 0.25 54.95 9.66
CA ALA A 428 1.39 54.08 9.99
C ALA A 428 0.98 52.94 10.93
N ILE A 429 0.17 53.21 11.97
CA ILE A 429 -0.42 52.17 12.84
C ILE A 429 -1.28 51.20 12.01
N ALA A 430 -2.12 51.72 11.12
CA ALA A 430 -2.94 50.88 10.24
C ALA A 430 -2.08 50.00 9.31
N SER A 431 -0.99 50.54 8.78
CA SER A 431 -0.01 49.79 7.97
C SER A 431 0.71 48.70 8.77
N GLU A 432 1.15 48.99 9.99
CA GLU A 432 1.81 48.01 10.87
C GLU A 432 0.84 46.90 11.29
N LYS A 433 -0.43 47.25 11.59
CA LYS A 433 -1.51 46.28 11.83
C LYS A 433 -1.83 45.46 10.58
N ALA A 434 -1.69 46.02 9.38
CA ALA A 434 -1.89 45.30 8.12
C ALA A 434 -0.77 44.28 7.82
N LYS A 435 0.45 44.48 8.33
CA LYS A 435 1.56 43.50 8.22
C LYS A 435 1.30 42.20 8.98
N ALA A 436 0.31 42.17 9.87
CA ALA A 436 -0.10 40.99 10.64
C ALA A 436 -0.52 39.78 9.76
N ASP A 437 -0.78 40.00 8.46
CA ASP A 437 -1.34 39.01 7.51
C ASP A 437 -2.66 38.39 8.02
N LYS A 438 -3.38 39.10 8.90
CA LYS A 438 -4.57 38.61 9.61
C LYS A 438 -5.84 38.85 8.78
N VAL A 439 -6.52 37.77 8.44
CA VAL A 439 -7.74 37.78 7.60
C VAL A 439 -8.92 37.09 8.28
N TRP A 440 -10.12 37.52 7.91
CA TRP A 440 -11.40 36.96 8.39
C TRP A 440 -11.75 35.69 7.61
N ASP A 441 -11.49 34.52 8.20
CA ASP A 441 -11.88 33.25 7.59
C ASP A 441 -13.34 32.91 7.92
N HIS A 442 -14.06 32.43 6.90
CA HIS A 442 -15.48 32.10 6.99
C HIS A 442 -15.81 30.88 6.11
N CYS A 443 -16.91 30.21 6.40
CA CYS A 443 -17.40 29.13 5.54
C CYS A 443 -18.01 29.70 4.26
N HIS A 444 -17.50 29.31 3.10
CA HIS A 444 -18.04 29.77 1.80
C HIS A 444 -19.43 29.19 1.46
N ILE A 445 -19.88 28.15 2.18
CA ILE A 445 -21.20 27.53 2.02
C ILE A 445 -22.24 28.20 2.92
N THR A 446 -21.89 28.56 4.16
CA THR A 446 -22.87 29.10 5.12
C THR A 446 -22.65 30.57 5.47
N GLY A 447 -21.56 31.19 5.02
CA GLY A 447 -21.15 32.55 5.38
C GLY A 447 -20.62 32.70 6.81
N LYS A 448 -20.73 31.67 7.67
CA LYS A 448 -20.42 31.74 9.10
C LYS A 448 -18.92 31.95 9.37
N PHE A 449 -18.61 32.81 10.34
CA PHE A 449 -17.24 33.05 10.81
C PHE A 449 -16.62 31.79 11.42
N ARG A 450 -15.36 31.52 11.10
CA ARG A 450 -14.58 30.39 11.63
C ARG A 450 -13.48 30.87 12.57
N GLY A 451 -12.84 31.98 12.26
CA GLY A 451 -11.80 32.58 13.10
C GLY A 451 -10.87 33.51 12.34
N SER A 452 -9.93 34.11 13.08
CA SER A 452 -8.83 34.91 12.52
C SER A 452 -7.72 34.00 11.97
N ALA A 453 -7.34 34.17 10.71
CA ALA A 453 -6.34 33.32 10.06
C ALA A 453 -5.21 34.15 9.43
N HIS A 454 -4.03 33.55 9.20
CA HIS A 454 -3.09 34.12 8.23
C HIS A 454 -3.67 34.01 6.83
N ASN A 455 -3.42 34.97 5.93
CA ASN A 455 -3.93 34.90 4.56
C ASN A 455 -3.48 33.62 3.86
N THR A 456 -2.21 33.25 4.03
CA THR A 456 -1.66 32.00 3.48
C THR A 456 -2.29 30.74 4.08
N CYS A 457 -2.72 30.79 5.34
CA CYS A 457 -3.45 29.67 5.98
C CYS A 457 -4.88 29.60 5.47
N ASN A 458 -5.57 30.73 5.38
CA ASN A 458 -6.93 30.87 4.86
C ASN A 458 -7.06 30.26 3.45
N LEU A 459 -6.12 30.56 2.54
CA LEU A 459 -6.11 30.00 1.18
C LEU A 459 -5.98 28.47 1.14
N LYS A 460 -5.38 27.83 2.15
CA LYS A 460 -5.28 26.35 2.22
C LYS A 460 -6.62 25.68 2.54
N LEU A 461 -7.60 26.42 3.04
CA LEU A 461 -8.94 25.94 3.41
C LEU A 461 -9.97 26.30 2.34
N GLN A 462 -9.54 26.78 1.17
CA GLN A 462 -10.44 27.14 0.09
C GLN A 462 -11.13 25.92 -0.50
N ILE A 463 -12.45 25.97 -0.57
CA ILE A 463 -13.26 25.06 -1.38
C ILE A 463 -13.29 25.62 -2.81
N GLU A 464 -12.79 24.82 -3.75
CA GLU A 464 -12.73 25.17 -5.17
C GLU A 464 -13.66 24.26 -5.97
N PRO A 465 -14.67 24.82 -6.66
CA PRO A 465 -15.50 24.08 -7.59
C PRO A 465 -14.64 23.32 -8.60
N TRP A 466 -15.08 22.12 -8.97
CA TRP A 466 -14.44 21.20 -9.90
C TRP A 466 -13.06 20.66 -9.47
N LYS A 467 -12.54 21.07 -8.32
CA LYS A 467 -11.25 20.61 -7.78
C LYS A 467 -11.36 19.92 -6.42
N THR A 468 -12.21 20.41 -5.53
CA THR A 468 -12.38 19.86 -4.17
C THR A 468 -12.91 18.44 -4.23
N PRO A 469 -12.18 17.41 -3.73
CA PRO A 469 -12.63 16.03 -3.82
C PRO A 469 -13.97 15.79 -3.10
N ILE A 470 -14.87 15.05 -3.75
CA ILE A 470 -16.17 14.65 -3.19
C ILE A 470 -16.10 13.17 -2.77
N PRO A 471 -16.24 12.85 -1.48
CA PRO A 471 -16.20 11.48 -0.98
C PRO A 471 -17.47 10.70 -1.37
N VAL A 472 -17.29 9.48 -1.87
CA VAL A 472 -18.34 8.48 -2.10
C VAL A 472 -18.09 7.32 -1.14
N VAL A 473 -18.96 7.14 -0.17
CA VAL A 473 -18.78 6.21 0.94
C VAL A 473 -19.65 4.99 0.73
N PHE A 474 -19.00 3.83 0.71
CA PHE A 474 -19.63 2.51 0.77
C PHE A 474 -19.20 1.82 2.07
N HIS A 475 -19.93 0.79 2.49
CA HIS A 475 -19.51 -0.06 3.60
C HIS A 475 -18.98 -1.38 3.07
N ASN A 476 -17.67 -1.62 3.22
CA ASN A 476 -16.92 -2.74 2.61
C ASN A 476 -16.68 -2.60 1.09
N PHE A 477 -16.46 -1.36 0.62
CA PHE A 477 -16.12 -1.05 -0.77
C PHE A 477 -15.00 -1.95 -1.33
N ARG A 478 -13.91 -2.10 -0.56
CA ARG A 478 -12.71 -2.84 -0.98
C ARG A 478 -13.01 -4.33 -1.20
N GLY A 479 -13.95 -4.88 -0.44
CA GLY A 479 -14.28 -6.31 -0.47
C GLY A 479 -15.32 -6.67 -1.52
N TYR A 480 -16.17 -5.74 -1.93
CA TYR A 480 -17.36 -6.04 -2.73
C TYR A 480 -17.64 -5.00 -3.82
N ASP A 481 -18.16 -3.82 -3.47
CA ASP A 481 -18.71 -2.84 -4.41
C ASP A 481 -17.70 -2.31 -5.42
N SER A 482 -16.41 -2.30 -5.06
CA SER A 482 -15.36 -1.85 -5.97
C SER A 482 -15.33 -2.65 -7.27
N HIS A 483 -15.69 -3.93 -7.26
CA HIS A 483 -15.79 -4.77 -8.46
C HIS A 483 -16.96 -4.34 -9.35
N LEU A 484 -18.13 -4.06 -8.75
CA LEU A 484 -19.32 -3.60 -9.47
C LEU A 484 -19.10 -2.21 -10.08
N VAL A 485 -18.46 -1.30 -9.32
CA VAL A 485 -18.07 0.02 -9.84
C VAL A 485 -17.08 -0.13 -11.01
N CYS A 486 -16.08 -1.02 -10.92
CA CYS A 486 -15.09 -1.24 -11.99
C CYS A 486 -15.73 -1.66 -13.32
N GLU A 487 -16.87 -2.36 -13.31
CA GLU A 487 -17.55 -2.85 -14.51
C GLU A 487 -17.91 -1.71 -15.48
N SER A 488 -18.34 -0.57 -14.93
CA SER A 488 -18.92 0.54 -15.68
C SER A 488 -18.20 1.87 -15.51
N VAL A 489 -17.28 2.02 -14.55
CA VAL A 489 -16.60 3.29 -14.27
C VAL A 489 -15.82 3.82 -15.49
N GLY A 490 -15.37 2.94 -16.39
CA GLY A 490 -14.73 3.35 -17.65
C GLY A 490 -15.62 4.23 -18.55
N ARG A 491 -16.95 4.16 -18.37
CA ARG A 491 -17.95 5.00 -19.06
C ARG A 491 -18.06 6.42 -18.49
N SER A 492 -17.54 6.66 -17.28
CA SER A 492 -17.60 8.00 -16.67
C SER A 492 -16.86 9.03 -17.53
N VAL A 493 -17.41 10.24 -17.62
CA VAL A 493 -16.73 11.37 -18.30
C VAL A 493 -15.40 11.70 -17.61
N ASN A 494 -15.32 11.44 -16.30
CA ASN A 494 -14.17 11.70 -15.44
C ASN A 494 -13.14 10.57 -15.39
N ALA A 495 -13.43 9.42 -16.00
CA ALA A 495 -12.56 8.23 -15.91
C ALA A 495 -11.24 8.33 -16.70
N HIS A 496 -10.95 9.47 -17.35
CA HIS A 496 -9.62 9.76 -17.89
C HIS A 496 -8.57 9.93 -16.77
N GLN A 497 -9.04 10.15 -15.53
CA GLN A 497 -8.21 10.34 -14.34
C GLN A 497 -8.55 9.32 -13.23
N ILE A 498 -8.44 8.03 -13.53
CA ILE A 498 -8.58 7.00 -12.49
C ILE A 498 -7.24 6.82 -11.76
N LYS A 499 -7.26 6.94 -10.43
CA LYS A 499 -6.14 6.60 -9.54
C LYS A 499 -6.64 5.64 -8.47
N VAL A 500 -5.87 4.58 -8.20
CA VAL A 500 -6.20 3.61 -7.15
C VAL A 500 -5.06 3.48 -6.15
N ILE A 501 -5.44 3.16 -4.92
CA ILE A 501 -4.52 2.66 -3.89
C ILE A 501 -4.80 1.17 -3.76
N ALA A 502 -4.01 0.34 -4.42
CA ALA A 502 -4.21 -1.11 -4.49
C ALA A 502 -3.48 -1.84 -3.36
N GLU A 503 -4.16 -2.80 -2.73
CA GLU A 503 -3.52 -3.82 -1.89
C GLU A 503 -3.14 -5.04 -2.71
N THR A 504 -4.08 -5.50 -3.53
CA THR A 504 -3.90 -6.54 -4.53
C THR A 504 -4.40 -6.02 -5.87
N PHE A 505 -4.23 -6.80 -6.92
CA PHE A 505 -4.80 -6.45 -8.22
C PHE A 505 -6.34 -6.39 -8.23
N GLU A 506 -6.99 -7.00 -7.24
CA GLU A 506 -8.45 -7.08 -7.14
C GLU A 506 -9.02 -6.19 -6.02
N ARG A 507 -8.23 -5.86 -4.99
CA ARG A 507 -8.69 -5.10 -3.82
C ARG A 507 -8.09 -3.69 -3.79
N TYR A 508 -8.95 -2.69 -3.89
CA TYR A 508 -8.58 -1.27 -3.86
C TYR A 508 -8.99 -0.61 -2.54
N LYS A 509 -8.02 -0.12 -1.75
CA LYS A 509 -8.30 0.66 -0.53
C LYS A 509 -9.10 1.93 -0.82
N SER A 510 -8.85 2.54 -1.97
CA SER A 510 -9.58 3.70 -2.44
C SER A 510 -9.42 3.83 -3.96
N MET A 511 -10.43 4.38 -4.60
CA MET A 511 -10.43 4.75 -6.01
C MET A 511 -10.79 6.23 -6.12
N LYS A 512 -10.05 6.97 -6.94
CA LYS A 512 -10.35 8.36 -7.29
C LYS A 512 -10.65 8.42 -8.79
N VAL A 513 -11.79 9.01 -9.16
CA VAL A 513 -12.26 9.18 -10.53
C VAL A 513 -12.59 10.66 -10.74
N GLY A 514 -11.64 11.42 -11.28
CA GLY A 514 -11.76 12.88 -11.31
C GLY A 514 -11.87 13.47 -9.90
N GLN A 515 -12.98 14.15 -9.58
CA GLN A 515 -13.25 14.74 -8.27
C GLN A 515 -13.81 13.72 -7.26
N LEU A 516 -14.42 12.63 -7.73
CA LEU A 516 -15.03 11.61 -6.87
C LEU A 516 -13.95 10.74 -6.22
N LYS A 517 -14.06 10.54 -4.91
CA LYS A 517 -13.15 9.72 -4.12
C LYS A 517 -13.94 8.64 -3.38
N TYR A 518 -13.86 7.42 -3.87
CA TYR A 518 -14.49 6.25 -3.27
C TYR A 518 -13.72 5.84 -2.01
N ILE A 519 -14.45 5.74 -0.90
CA ILE A 519 -13.94 5.47 0.45
C ILE A 519 -14.73 4.31 1.04
N ASP A 520 -14.00 3.43 1.72
CA ASP A 520 -14.56 2.31 2.46
C ASP A 520 -14.72 2.70 3.94
N SER A 521 -15.97 2.81 4.41
CA SER A 521 -16.23 3.12 5.82
C SER A 521 -15.71 2.04 6.77
N MET A 522 -15.59 0.78 6.33
CA MET A 522 -15.07 -0.33 7.15
C MET A 522 -13.57 -0.20 7.44
N GLN A 523 -12.84 0.56 6.62
CA GLN A 523 -11.43 0.91 6.90
C GLN A 523 -11.27 1.97 8.01
N PHE A 524 -12.36 2.55 8.48
CA PHE A 524 -12.39 3.44 9.65
C PHE A 524 -13.08 2.75 10.83
N MET A 525 -14.17 2.05 10.54
CA MET A 525 -15.08 1.45 11.51
C MET A 525 -15.18 -0.04 11.20
N ASN A 526 -14.17 -0.81 11.63
CA ASN A 526 -14.06 -2.24 11.31
C ASN A 526 -15.06 -3.10 12.11
N ASN A 527 -16.34 -2.93 11.83
CA ASN A 527 -17.46 -3.67 12.41
C ASN A 527 -18.60 -3.71 11.38
N SER A 528 -19.57 -4.60 11.57
CA SER A 528 -20.74 -4.67 10.69
C SER A 528 -21.62 -3.42 10.84
N LEU A 529 -22.26 -3.01 9.74
CA LEU A 529 -23.23 -1.91 9.78
C LEU A 529 -24.31 -2.14 10.84
N ALA A 530 -24.83 -3.37 11.01
CA ALA A 530 -25.81 -3.70 12.05
C ALA A 530 -25.32 -3.33 13.46
N ASN A 531 -24.07 -3.66 13.79
CA ASN A 531 -23.48 -3.32 15.08
C ASN A 531 -23.24 -1.81 15.22
N LEU A 532 -22.82 -1.13 14.15
CA LEU A 532 -22.60 0.31 14.15
C LEU A 532 -23.91 1.07 14.36
N THR A 533 -24.97 0.69 13.65
CA THR A 533 -26.31 1.26 13.79
C THR A 533 -26.84 1.04 15.22
N LYS A 534 -26.66 -0.16 15.78
CA LYS A 534 -27.04 -0.45 17.18
C LYS A 534 -26.33 0.47 18.19
N ASN A 535 -25.09 0.87 17.92
CA ASN A 535 -24.34 1.77 18.80
C ASN A 535 -24.82 3.22 18.77
N LEU A 536 -25.63 3.62 17.77
CA LEU A 536 -26.24 4.95 17.71
C LEU A 536 -27.43 5.10 18.67
N GLY A 537 -28.05 4.00 19.10
CA GLY A 537 -29.24 4.04 19.95
C GLY A 537 -30.41 4.68 19.20
N ASP A 538 -30.90 5.83 19.70
CA ASP A 538 -31.99 6.57 19.07
C ASP A 538 -31.51 7.73 18.17
N ASP A 539 -30.19 7.93 18.04
CA ASP A 539 -29.57 9.04 17.28
C ASP A 539 -29.50 8.73 15.76
N HIS A 540 -30.66 8.72 15.11
CA HIS A 540 -30.82 8.44 13.67
C HIS A 540 -31.44 9.62 12.90
N PRO A 541 -30.86 10.83 12.95
CA PRO A 541 -31.50 12.05 12.44
C PRO A 541 -31.85 12.00 10.95
N ILE A 542 -31.00 11.41 10.10
CA ILE A 542 -31.24 11.33 8.65
C ILE A 542 -32.33 10.32 8.36
N THR A 543 -32.26 9.14 8.97
CA THR A 543 -33.29 8.10 8.82
C THR A 543 -34.65 8.58 9.36
N SER A 544 -34.69 9.16 10.55
CA SER A 544 -35.92 9.68 11.16
C SER A 544 -36.52 10.82 10.34
N GLN A 545 -35.71 11.72 9.78
CA GLN A 545 -36.20 12.79 8.91
C GLN A 545 -36.79 12.25 7.61
N HIS A 546 -36.21 11.18 7.03
CA HIS A 546 -36.74 10.55 5.83
C HIS A 546 -38.11 9.90 6.07
N PHE A 547 -38.27 9.24 7.23
CA PHE A 547 -39.50 8.57 7.63
C PHE A 547 -40.38 9.43 8.56
N LYS A 548 -40.26 10.76 8.52
CA LYS A 548 -40.96 11.68 9.44
C LYS A 548 -42.49 11.55 9.43
N ASP A 549 -43.06 11.08 8.33
CA ASP A 549 -44.50 10.90 8.15
C ASP A 549 -45.00 9.56 8.72
N PHE A 550 -44.10 8.72 9.25
CA PHE A 550 -44.41 7.44 9.90
C PHE A 550 -44.46 7.58 11.44
N THR A 551 -45.16 6.65 12.09
CA THR A 551 -45.22 6.61 13.56
C THR A 551 -43.85 6.26 14.18
N SER A 552 -43.64 6.63 15.44
CA SER A 552 -42.39 6.32 16.16
C SER A 552 -42.05 4.81 16.18
N GLY A 553 -43.07 3.96 16.33
CA GLY A 553 -42.91 2.51 16.25
C GLY A 553 -42.49 2.02 14.85
N GLN A 554 -42.91 2.68 13.78
CA GLN A 554 -42.49 2.36 12.42
C GLN A 554 -41.06 2.84 12.13
N ILE A 555 -40.71 4.04 12.61
CA ILE A 555 -39.35 4.58 12.51
C ILE A 555 -38.34 3.64 13.21
N SER A 556 -38.69 3.11 14.38
CA SER A 556 -37.83 2.14 15.10
C SER A 556 -37.54 0.84 14.32
N LEU A 557 -38.39 0.48 13.36
CA LEU A 557 -38.13 -0.65 12.47
C LEU A 557 -37.13 -0.27 11.37
N ALA A 558 -37.14 0.98 10.91
CA ALA A 558 -36.24 1.50 9.89
C ALA A 558 -34.85 1.88 10.45
N THR A 559 -34.71 2.05 11.77
CA THR A 559 -33.40 2.28 12.42
C THR A 559 -32.65 0.99 12.74
N ARG A 560 -33.27 -0.19 12.62
CA ARG A 560 -32.58 -1.49 12.69
C ARG A 560 -32.16 -1.92 11.28
N LYS A 561 -30.95 -2.44 11.13
CA LYS A 561 -30.51 -3.05 9.87
C LYS A 561 -31.46 -4.19 9.47
N GLY A 562 -31.97 -4.12 8.25
CA GLY A 562 -32.92 -5.10 7.72
C GLY A 562 -32.31 -6.49 7.51
N ILE A 563 -33.18 -7.49 7.35
CA ILE A 563 -32.81 -8.89 7.11
C ILE A 563 -33.14 -9.24 5.67
N TYR A 564 -32.18 -9.79 4.93
CA TYR A 564 -32.29 -9.93 3.47
C TYR A 564 -31.86 -11.32 2.98
N PRO A 565 -32.61 -11.96 2.06
CA PRO A 565 -32.32 -13.32 1.60
C PRO A 565 -31.33 -13.30 0.41
N TYR A 566 -30.06 -13.01 0.66
CA TYR A 566 -29.06 -12.77 -0.39
C TYR A 566 -28.94 -13.91 -1.42
N ASP A 567 -28.85 -15.17 -0.97
CA ASP A 567 -28.64 -16.33 -1.84
C ASP A 567 -29.92 -16.73 -2.62
N TYR A 568 -31.09 -16.28 -2.16
CA TYR A 568 -32.39 -16.53 -2.80
C TYR A 568 -32.63 -15.63 -4.02
N ILE A 569 -32.06 -14.43 -4.01
CA ILE A 569 -32.20 -13.45 -5.08
C ILE A 569 -31.22 -13.81 -6.21
N ASP A 570 -31.61 -14.81 -7.00
CA ASP A 570 -30.83 -15.37 -8.11
C ASP A 570 -31.21 -14.78 -9.48
N SER A 571 -32.34 -14.09 -9.56
CA SER A 571 -32.92 -13.53 -10.78
C SER A 571 -33.85 -12.37 -10.49
N GLN A 572 -34.13 -11.54 -11.50
CA GLN A 572 -35.07 -10.43 -11.39
C GLN A 572 -36.52 -10.87 -11.20
N ASP A 573 -36.87 -12.08 -11.61
CA ASP A 573 -38.24 -12.59 -11.51
C ASP A 573 -38.64 -12.79 -10.04
N ARG A 574 -37.66 -13.06 -9.15
CA ARG A 574 -37.86 -13.10 -7.69
C ARG A 574 -38.50 -11.84 -7.13
N PHE A 575 -38.22 -10.67 -7.72
CA PHE A 575 -38.79 -9.41 -7.25
C PHE A 575 -40.30 -9.29 -7.48
N LEU A 576 -40.88 -10.13 -8.35
CA LEU A 576 -42.32 -10.16 -8.62
C LEU A 576 -43.09 -11.01 -7.61
N GLU A 577 -42.40 -11.82 -6.80
CA GLU A 577 -43.01 -12.68 -5.80
C GLU A 577 -43.73 -11.84 -4.73
N THR A 578 -44.96 -12.23 -4.41
CA THR A 578 -45.88 -11.46 -3.53
C THR A 578 -45.80 -11.85 -2.07
N GLU A 579 -44.88 -12.75 -1.70
CA GLU A 579 -44.72 -13.27 -0.34
C GLU A 579 -43.23 -13.29 0.03
N LEU A 580 -42.94 -13.27 1.35
CA LEU A 580 -41.58 -13.49 1.83
C LEU A 580 -41.21 -14.97 1.71
N PRO A 581 -39.97 -15.30 1.28
CA PRO A 581 -39.53 -16.68 1.24
C PRO A 581 -39.44 -17.27 2.66
N PRO A 582 -39.47 -18.61 2.78
CA PRO A 582 -39.37 -19.28 4.09
C PRO A 582 -38.01 -19.03 4.75
N ILE A 583 -37.95 -19.14 6.08
CA ILE A 583 -36.74 -18.81 6.88
C ILE A 583 -35.45 -19.48 6.39
N HIS A 584 -35.52 -20.72 5.88
CA HIS A 584 -34.33 -21.44 5.43
C HIS A 584 -33.71 -20.86 4.16
N GLU A 585 -34.46 -20.10 3.36
CA GLU A 585 -33.97 -19.38 2.17
C GLU A 585 -33.31 -18.03 2.52
N PHE A 586 -33.46 -17.57 3.77
CA PHE A 586 -32.69 -16.44 4.28
C PHE A 586 -31.27 -16.84 4.73
N HIS A 587 -30.96 -18.14 4.75
CA HIS A 587 -29.61 -18.60 5.06
C HIS A 587 -28.67 -18.25 3.90
N SER A 588 -27.55 -17.61 4.21
CA SER A 588 -26.54 -17.28 3.21
C SER A 588 -25.29 -18.13 3.41
N THR A 589 -24.70 -18.56 2.30
CA THR A 589 -23.42 -19.30 2.27
C THR A 589 -22.31 -18.56 3.02
N LEU A 590 -22.33 -17.22 3.04
CA LEU A 590 -21.29 -16.39 3.66
C LEU A 590 -21.55 -16.04 5.14
N LYS A 591 -22.82 -15.89 5.55
CA LYS A 591 -23.20 -15.45 6.91
C LYS A 591 -23.80 -16.55 7.78
N GLY A 592 -24.15 -17.69 7.20
CA GLY A 592 -24.75 -18.83 7.90
C GLY A 592 -26.27 -18.67 8.10
N LYS A 593 -26.78 -19.31 9.16
CA LYS A 593 -28.21 -19.34 9.49
C LYS A 593 -28.65 -18.05 10.19
N ILE A 594 -29.89 -17.62 9.97
CA ILE A 594 -30.49 -16.50 10.70
C ILE A 594 -31.29 -17.00 11.91
N SER A 595 -31.56 -16.13 12.87
CA SER A 595 -32.41 -16.46 14.02
C SER A 595 -33.89 -16.35 13.67
N GLN A 596 -34.74 -17.04 14.45
CA GLN A 596 -36.19 -16.90 14.32
C GLN A 596 -36.66 -15.46 14.61
N GLU A 597 -35.98 -14.75 15.52
CA GLU A 597 -36.25 -13.35 15.84
C GLU A 597 -35.96 -12.42 14.66
N ASP A 598 -34.88 -12.68 13.90
CA ASP A 598 -34.55 -11.93 12.68
C ASP A 598 -35.61 -12.13 11.60
N TYR A 599 -36.09 -13.37 11.43
CA TYR A 599 -37.14 -13.65 10.45
C TYR A 599 -38.48 -13.00 10.84
N HIS A 600 -38.88 -13.06 12.12
CA HIS A 600 -40.06 -12.33 12.60
C HIS A 600 -39.93 -10.81 12.39
N HIS A 601 -38.71 -10.26 12.53
CA HIS A 601 -38.46 -8.86 12.22
C HIS A 601 -38.68 -8.55 10.73
N ALA A 602 -38.18 -9.39 9.81
CA ALA A 602 -38.44 -9.25 8.37
C ALA A 602 -39.93 -9.25 8.04
N GLN A 603 -40.69 -10.19 8.62
CA GLN A 603 -42.15 -10.27 8.46
C GLN A 603 -42.86 -9.03 9.01
N LYS A 604 -42.41 -8.51 10.15
CA LYS A 604 -42.95 -7.28 10.74
C LYS A 604 -42.68 -6.08 9.84
N VAL A 605 -41.48 -5.94 9.29
CA VAL A 605 -41.12 -4.86 8.34
C VAL A 605 -42.01 -4.95 7.10
N TRP A 606 -42.09 -6.12 6.47
CA TRP A 606 -42.94 -6.37 5.30
C TRP A 606 -44.39 -5.91 5.53
N LYS A 607 -45.01 -6.35 6.63
CA LYS A 607 -46.40 -6.03 6.96
C LYS A 607 -46.57 -4.54 7.29
N THR A 608 -45.64 -3.97 8.04
CA THR A 608 -45.76 -2.61 8.57
C THR A 608 -45.58 -1.54 7.51
N PHE A 609 -44.70 -1.78 6.53
CA PHE A 609 -44.49 -0.89 5.39
C PHE A 609 -45.36 -1.24 4.17
N GLY A 610 -46.24 -2.26 4.29
CA GLY A 610 -47.21 -2.62 3.26
C GLY A 610 -46.58 -3.14 1.97
N CYS A 611 -45.44 -3.84 2.05
CA CYS A 611 -44.74 -4.39 0.89
C CYS A 611 -45.65 -5.38 0.14
N LYS A 612 -45.86 -5.15 -1.15
CA LYS A 612 -46.72 -6.00 -2.01
C LYS A 612 -45.96 -7.13 -2.68
N ASN A 613 -44.66 -6.97 -2.86
CA ASN A 613 -43.78 -7.93 -3.48
C ASN A 613 -42.34 -7.79 -2.97
N LEU A 614 -41.51 -8.79 -3.28
CA LEU A 614 -40.13 -8.87 -2.82
C LEU A 614 -39.27 -7.73 -3.38
N GLY A 615 -39.65 -7.16 -4.53
CA GLY A 615 -39.06 -5.93 -5.05
C GLY A 615 -39.24 -4.73 -4.13
N GLU A 616 -40.47 -4.45 -3.69
CA GLU A 616 -40.71 -3.34 -2.75
C GLU A 616 -39.98 -3.53 -1.41
N TYR A 617 -39.92 -4.78 -0.91
CA TYR A 617 -39.14 -5.12 0.28
C TYR A 617 -37.63 -4.88 0.07
N HIS A 618 -37.09 -5.31 -1.07
CA HIS A 618 -35.71 -5.06 -1.47
C HIS A 618 -35.39 -3.57 -1.54
N ASP A 619 -36.26 -2.77 -2.16
CA ASP A 619 -36.04 -1.33 -2.30
C ASP A 619 -36.03 -0.64 -0.94
N LEU A 620 -36.91 -1.05 -0.03
CA LEU A 620 -36.94 -0.55 1.34
C LEU A 620 -35.67 -0.95 2.11
N TYR A 621 -35.26 -2.22 2.01
CA TYR A 621 -34.05 -2.73 2.64
C TYR A 621 -32.81 -1.92 2.21
N LEU A 622 -32.62 -1.73 0.90
CA LEU A 622 -31.45 -1.02 0.37
C LEU A 622 -31.45 0.47 0.75
N LYS A 623 -32.63 1.12 0.79
CA LYS A 623 -32.76 2.49 1.30
C LYS A 623 -32.37 2.59 2.78
N ILE A 624 -32.85 1.67 3.61
CA ILE A 624 -32.54 1.64 5.05
C ILE A 624 -31.05 1.47 5.27
N ASP A 625 -30.37 0.62 4.49
CA ASP A 625 -28.92 0.42 4.59
C ASP A 625 -28.14 1.70 4.27
N VAL A 626 -28.50 2.42 3.20
CA VAL A 626 -27.87 3.70 2.84
C VAL A 626 -28.14 4.79 3.88
N LEU A 627 -29.38 4.91 4.37
CA LEU A 627 -29.75 5.88 5.41
C LEU A 627 -29.03 5.58 6.73
N SER A 628 -28.97 4.32 7.13
CA SER A 628 -28.25 3.87 8.33
C SER A 628 -26.76 4.19 8.23
N LEU A 629 -26.14 3.92 7.07
CA LEU A 629 -24.74 4.26 6.85
C LEU A 629 -24.50 5.78 6.88
N ALA A 630 -25.46 6.58 6.40
CA ALA A 630 -25.38 8.04 6.46
C ALA A 630 -25.40 8.56 7.91
N ASP A 631 -26.28 8.02 8.76
CA ASP A 631 -26.32 8.36 10.19
C ASP A 631 -25.02 7.95 10.90
N VAL A 632 -24.57 6.71 10.69
CA VAL A 632 -23.32 6.18 11.26
C VAL A 632 -22.12 7.03 10.84
N TRP A 633 -21.99 7.33 9.55
CA TRP A 633 -20.88 8.13 9.03
C TRP A 633 -20.93 9.57 9.56
N THR A 634 -22.12 10.16 9.65
CA THR A 634 -22.31 11.51 10.20
C THR A 634 -21.88 11.59 11.66
N GLN A 635 -22.28 10.61 12.48
CA GLN A 635 -21.88 10.57 13.89
C GLN A 635 -20.39 10.29 14.07
N PHE A 636 -19.82 9.41 13.24
CA PHE A 636 -18.38 9.17 13.21
C PHE A 636 -17.58 10.42 12.86
N ARG A 637 -18.04 11.20 11.88
CA ARG A 637 -17.45 12.49 11.52
C ARG A 637 -17.48 13.49 12.66
N LYS A 638 -18.64 13.68 13.31
CA LYS A 638 -18.79 14.54 14.50
C LYS A 638 -17.81 14.14 15.60
N THR A 639 -17.67 12.85 15.84
CA THR A 639 -16.71 12.28 16.81
C THR A 639 -15.26 12.63 16.45
N CYS A 640 -14.86 12.44 15.20
CA CYS A 640 -13.51 12.76 14.74
C CYS A 640 -13.19 14.26 14.83
N ILE A 641 -14.12 15.11 14.44
CA ILE A 641 -13.97 16.57 14.52
C ILE A 641 -13.87 17.01 15.99
N LYS A 642 -14.71 16.46 16.87
CA LYS A 642 -14.69 16.77 18.30
C LYS A 642 -13.36 16.44 18.97
N TYR A 643 -12.78 15.27 18.66
CA TYR A 643 -11.60 14.78 19.39
C TYR A 643 -10.27 15.08 18.70
N TYR A 644 -10.26 15.21 17.37
CA TYR A 644 -9.04 15.40 16.58
C TYR A 644 -9.10 16.63 15.67
N GLU A 645 -10.24 17.31 15.57
CA GLU A 645 -10.44 18.49 14.71
C GLU A 645 -10.05 18.21 13.25
N LEU A 646 -10.35 17.00 12.77
CA LEU A 646 -10.09 16.52 11.42
C LEU A 646 -11.32 15.78 10.90
N ASP A 647 -11.71 16.06 9.67
CA ASP A 647 -12.83 15.36 9.02
C ASP A 647 -12.34 14.06 8.34
N PRO A 648 -12.84 12.87 8.76
CA PRO A 648 -12.40 11.59 8.22
C PRO A 648 -12.72 11.43 6.72
N SER A 649 -13.68 12.20 6.17
CA SER A 649 -14.01 12.18 4.74
C SER A 649 -12.84 12.56 3.81
N HIS A 650 -11.83 13.26 4.32
CA HIS A 650 -10.62 13.57 3.55
C HIS A 650 -9.60 12.43 3.50
N TYR A 651 -9.78 11.41 4.32
CA TYR A 651 -8.84 10.31 4.52
C TYR A 651 -9.29 9.05 3.77
N VAL A 652 -8.46 8.02 3.72
CA VAL A 652 -8.82 6.73 3.09
C VAL A 652 -9.04 5.62 4.11
N SER A 653 -8.51 5.79 5.32
CA SER A 653 -8.62 4.83 6.41
C SER A 653 -8.30 5.47 7.77
N ALA A 654 -8.70 4.81 8.87
CA ALA A 654 -8.36 5.22 10.23
C ALA A 654 -6.85 5.40 10.46
N PRO A 655 -5.94 4.54 9.94
CA PRO A 655 -4.51 4.79 10.06
C PRO A 655 -4.00 6.08 9.44
N SER A 656 -4.57 6.50 8.31
CA SER A 656 -4.19 7.78 7.70
C SER A 656 -4.71 8.99 8.50
N LEU A 657 -5.90 8.87 9.09
CA LEU A 657 -6.47 9.86 10.00
C LEU A 657 -5.66 9.97 11.29
N SER A 658 -5.33 8.83 11.89
CA SER A 658 -4.57 8.72 13.13
C SER A 658 -3.19 9.36 13.03
N TRP A 659 -2.49 9.14 11.92
CA TRP A 659 -1.17 9.76 11.70
C TRP A 659 -1.24 11.29 11.71
N ASP A 660 -2.17 11.88 10.96
CA ASP A 660 -2.36 13.34 10.92
C ASP A 660 -2.86 13.87 12.27
N ALA A 661 -3.76 13.15 12.94
CA ALA A 661 -4.28 13.51 14.26
C ALA A 661 -3.16 13.53 15.30
N MET A 662 -2.24 12.57 15.24
CA MET A 662 -1.05 12.52 16.09
C MET A 662 -0.14 13.71 15.82
N LEU A 663 0.23 13.97 14.56
CA LEU A 663 1.12 15.10 14.21
C LEU A 663 0.51 16.43 14.64
N LYS A 664 -0.80 16.61 14.46
CA LYS A 664 -1.52 17.83 14.84
C LYS A 664 -1.56 17.99 16.36
N LYS A 665 -1.89 16.93 17.09
CA LYS A 665 -2.06 17.00 18.54
C LYS A 665 -0.75 17.22 19.28
N THR A 666 0.33 16.63 18.80
CA THR A 666 1.67 16.73 19.41
C THR A 666 2.42 17.97 18.93
N GLY A 667 2.09 18.51 17.75
CA GLY A 667 2.86 19.58 17.12
C GLY A 667 4.29 19.17 16.76
N VAL A 668 4.56 17.86 16.74
CA VAL A 668 5.91 17.31 16.58
C VAL A 668 6.45 17.56 15.18
N LYS A 669 7.76 17.81 15.11
CA LYS A 669 8.55 17.89 13.88
C LYS A 669 9.62 16.81 13.91
N ILE A 670 9.42 15.74 13.14
CA ILE A 670 10.26 14.54 13.13
C ILE A 670 11.23 14.64 11.96
N GLU A 671 12.53 14.55 12.21
CA GLU A 671 13.55 14.50 11.14
C GLU A 671 13.54 13.13 10.47
N LEU A 672 13.60 13.13 9.14
CA LEU A 672 13.64 11.93 8.31
C LEU A 672 15.07 11.67 7.83
N PHE A 673 15.40 10.40 7.57
CA PHE A 673 16.71 10.06 7.02
C PHE A 673 16.94 10.67 5.64
N THR A 674 18.03 11.41 5.49
CA THR A 674 18.55 11.89 4.20
C THR A 674 19.74 11.06 3.71
N ASP A 675 20.16 10.06 4.51
CA ASP A 675 21.30 9.17 4.25
C ASP A 675 20.82 7.71 4.23
N MET A 676 21.17 6.97 3.17
CA MET A 676 20.75 5.58 3.00
C MET A 676 21.41 4.64 3.99
N SER A 677 22.67 4.90 4.35
CA SER A 677 23.42 4.07 5.31
C SER A 677 22.74 4.07 6.67
N MET A 678 22.30 5.24 7.15
CA MET A 678 21.56 5.37 8.41
C MET A 678 20.19 4.71 8.34
N HIS A 679 19.46 4.90 7.23
CA HIS A 679 18.17 4.24 7.02
C HIS A 679 18.30 2.72 7.06
N ASP A 680 19.22 2.14 6.28
CA ASP A 680 19.43 0.70 6.20
C ASP A 680 19.94 0.14 7.53
N PHE A 681 20.79 0.89 8.24
CA PHE A 681 21.25 0.55 9.58
C PHE A 681 20.09 0.39 10.56
N VAL A 682 19.18 1.36 10.62
CA VAL A 682 18.02 1.30 11.53
C VAL A 682 16.98 0.29 11.04
N GLU A 683 16.82 0.10 9.72
CA GLU A 683 15.95 -0.94 9.16
C GLU A 683 16.41 -2.35 9.58
N LYS A 684 17.72 -2.60 9.67
CA LYS A 684 18.29 -3.84 10.23
C LYS A 684 18.01 -4.04 11.71
N ALA A 685 17.61 -3.02 12.46
CA ALA A 685 17.20 -3.16 13.87
C ALA A 685 15.73 -3.57 14.02
N LYS A 686 14.91 -3.46 12.96
CA LYS A 686 13.48 -3.78 13.03
C LYS A 686 13.25 -5.28 13.26
N ARG A 687 12.46 -5.62 14.28
CA ARG A 687 12.06 -6.99 14.61
C ARG A 687 10.54 -7.06 14.77
N GLY A 688 9.98 -8.23 14.48
CA GLY A 688 8.57 -8.53 14.76
C GLY A 688 8.33 -8.87 16.24
N GLY A 689 7.09 -9.18 16.57
CA GLY A 689 6.76 -9.75 17.88
C GLY A 689 7.36 -11.14 18.05
N ILE A 690 7.90 -11.43 19.23
CA ILE A 690 8.43 -12.76 19.54
C ILE A 690 7.24 -13.72 19.69
N SER A 691 7.14 -14.71 18.80
CA SER A 691 6.21 -15.83 18.92
C SER A 691 7.00 -17.13 19.03
N LYS A 692 6.93 -17.79 20.18
CA LYS A 692 7.63 -19.04 20.45
C LYS A 692 6.68 -20.04 21.11
N ALA A 693 6.60 -21.25 20.55
CA ALA A 693 6.00 -22.40 21.21
C ALA A 693 7.10 -23.16 21.98
N CYS A 694 6.99 -23.23 23.31
CA CYS A 694 7.93 -23.98 24.15
C CYS A 694 7.42 -25.41 24.38
N LYS A 695 8.33 -26.40 24.43
CA LYS A 695 8.02 -27.84 24.65
C LYS A 695 7.46 -28.19 26.06
N ARG A 696 7.07 -27.22 26.89
CA ARG A 696 6.58 -27.50 28.25
C ARG A 696 5.10 -27.82 28.24
N TYR A 697 4.76 -29.11 28.30
CA TYR A 697 3.42 -29.56 28.65
C TYR A 697 3.22 -29.38 30.16
N PHE A 698 2.41 -28.40 30.55
CA PHE A 698 1.97 -28.23 31.93
C PHE A 698 0.46 -28.40 31.98
N LYS A 699 0.00 -29.37 32.77
CA LYS A 699 -1.42 -29.57 33.07
C LYS A 699 -1.67 -29.10 34.49
N ALA A 700 -2.51 -28.08 34.65
CA ALA A 700 -2.98 -27.66 35.97
C ALA A 700 -3.65 -28.84 36.70
N ASN A 701 -3.59 -28.82 38.02
CA ASN A 701 -4.28 -29.78 38.89
C ASN A 701 -4.96 -29.00 40.01
N ASN A 702 -6.22 -28.61 39.83
CA ASN A 702 -6.94 -27.85 40.86
C ASN A 702 -8.40 -28.28 40.99
N PRO A 703 -9.06 -28.01 42.14
CA PRO A 703 -10.43 -28.46 42.39
C PRO A 703 -11.48 -27.99 41.39
N LYS A 704 -11.23 -26.90 40.62
CA LYS A 704 -12.18 -26.40 39.60
C LYS A 704 -12.20 -27.26 38.34
N MET A 705 -11.32 -28.25 38.21
CA MET A 705 -11.28 -29.16 37.08
C MET A 705 -12.28 -30.34 37.19
N GLY A 706 -13.09 -30.39 38.26
CA GLY A 706 -14.11 -31.42 38.45
C GLY A 706 -13.50 -32.81 38.52
N GLN A 707 -14.03 -33.76 37.75
CA GLN A 707 -13.55 -35.16 37.71
C GLN A 707 -12.09 -35.31 37.25
N ALA A 708 -11.51 -34.29 36.60
CA ALA A 708 -10.11 -34.31 36.17
C ALA A 708 -9.12 -33.87 37.27
N TYR A 709 -9.61 -33.40 38.43
CA TYR A 709 -8.77 -33.05 39.58
C TYR A 709 -8.28 -34.31 40.30
N ASN A 710 -6.98 -34.40 40.55
CA ASN A 710 -6.38 -35.47 41.34
C ASN A 710 -5.92 -34.92 42.71
N PRO A 711 -6.65 -35.22 43.80
CA PRO A 711 -6.30 -34.74 45.14
C PRO A 711 -4.98 -35.31 45.67
N SER A 712 -4.48 -36.41 45.10
CA SER A 712 -3.19 -37.01 45.45
C SER A 712 -1.99 -36.31 44.81
N LYS A 713 -2.22 -35.31 43.94
CA LYS A 713 -1.16 -34.48 43.34
C LYS A 713 -1.21 -33.06 43.94
N PRO A 714 -0.07 -32.35 44.00
CA PRO A 714 -0.04 -30.96 44.43
C PRO A 714 -1.03 -30.10 43.64
N THR A 715 -1.68 -29.15 44.33
CA THR A 715 -2.59 -28.22 43.67
C THR A 715 -1.78 -27.24 42.82
N SER A 716 -2.17 -27.07 41.56
CA SER A 716 -1.50 -26.19 40.62
C SER A 716 -2.47 -25.49 39.67
N TRP A 717 -2.12 -24.26 39.29
CA TRP A 717 -2.94 -23.37 38.47
C TRP A 717 -2.14 -22.88 37.27
N ILE A 718 -2.84 -22.62 36.16
CA ILE A 718 -2.28 -21.89 35.02
C ILE A 718 -2.79 -20.45 35.12
N SER A 719 -1.87 -19.48 35.05
CA SER A 719 -2.21 -18.07 34.98
C SER A 719 -1.97 -17.56 33.55
N TYR A 720 -2.92 -16.79 33.04
CA TYR A 720 -2.81 -16.07 31.77
C TYR A 720 -2.62 -14.59 32.07
N VAL A 721 -1.50 -14.04 31.60
CA VAL A 721 -1.16 -12.62 31.79
C VAL A 721 -1.09 -11.98 30.41
N ASP A 722 -1.86 -10.91 30.22
CA ASP A 722 -1.84 -10.10 29.01
C ASP A 722 -1.45 -8.66 29.36
N ALA A 723 -0.52 -8.11 28.59
CA ALA A 723 -0.06 -6.74 28.77
C ALA A 723 -1.07 -5.75 28.17
N ASN A 724 -1.82 -5.08 29.05
CA ASN A 724 -2.74 -4.02 28.66
C ASN A 724 -2.01 -2.89 27.89
N ASN A 725 -2.35 -2.72 26.61
CA ASN A 725 -1.84 -1.64 25.76
C ASN A 725 -0.30 -1.61 25.64
N LEU A 726 0.32 -2.79 25.44
CA LEU A 726 1.79 -2.95 25.30
C LEU A 726 2.44 -1.91 24.38
N TYR A 727 1.93 -1.76 23.14
CA TYR A 727 2.47 -0.81 22.17
C TYR A 727 2.24 0.65 22.58
N GLY A 728 1.11 0.97 23.22
CA GLY A 728 0.87 2.32 23.75
C GLY A 728 1.87 2.70 24.84
N TRP A 729 2.18 1.77 25.76
CA TRP A 729 3.22 1.99 26.77
C TRP A 729 4.59 2.21 26.13
N ALA A 730 4.97 1.38 25.16
CA ALA A 730 6.24 1.50 24.43
C ALA A 730 6.33 2.83 23.66
N MET A 731 5.26 3.25 22.98
CA MET A 731 5.20 4.54 22.29
C MET A 731 5.23 5.75 23.23
N SER A 732 4.93 5.57 24.52
CA SER A 732 5.00 6.65 25.51
C SER A 732 6.40 6.86 26.09
N GLN A 733 7.35 5.99 25.75
CA GLN A 733 8.76 6.13 26.15
C GLN A 733 9.46 7.21 25.31
N PHE A 734 10.73 7.48 25.62
CA PHE A 734 11.56 8.38 24.81
C PHE A 734 11.93 7.67 23.50
N LEU A 735 11.56 8.29 22.38
CA LEU A 735 11.75 7.79 21.03
C LEU A 735 12.61 8.77 20.23
N SER A 736 13.31 8.28 19.22
CA SER A 736 14.09 9.12 18.31
C SER A 736 13.23 10.21 17.68
N ILE A 737 13.79 11.42 17.56
CA ILE A 737 13.14 12.56 16.93
C ILE A 737 13.97 13.19 15.81
N GLY A 738 15.29 13.06 15.86
CA GLY A 738 16.18 13.60 14.83
C GLY A 738 17.64 13.71 15.28
N ASN A 739 18.40 14.58 14.61
CA ASN A 739 19.81 14.83 14.82
C ASN A 739 20.65 13.54 14.73
N TYR A 740 20.41 12.74 13.69
CA TYR A 740 21.06 11.45 13.48
C TYR A 740 22.53 11.65 13.09
N GLN A 741 23.45 11.06 13.85
CA GLN A 741 24.89 11.22 13.64
C GLN A 741 25.65 9.93 13.92
N TRP A 742 26.55 9.56 13.01
CA TRP A 742 27.57 8.55 13.27
C TRP A 742 28.57 9.10 14.29
N GLU A 743 28.74 8.44 15.43
CA GLU A 743 29.69 8.89 16.48
C GLU A 743 31.16 8.69 16.04
N ALA A 744 31.41 7.73 15.14
CA ALA A 744 32.71 7.48 14.54
C ALA A 744 32.55 6.68 13.24
N SER A 745 33.58 6.70 12.38
CA SER A 745 33.62 5.81 11.22
C SER A 745 33.83 4.35 11.65
N ARG A 746 33.27 3.41 10.88
CA ARG A 746 33.44 1.97 11.10
C ARG A 746 34.93 1.59 11.15
N GLU A 747 35.73 2.13 10.23
CA GLU A 747 37.17 1.88 10.18
C GLU A 747 37.88 2.34 11.46
N TYR A 748 37.52 3.51 11.98
CA TYR A 748 38.10 4.04 13.21
C TYR A 748 37.74 3.15 14.41
N LEU A 749 36.47 2.76 14.57
CA LEU A 749 36.04 1.91 15.70
C LEU A 749 36.75 0.55 15.68
N LEU A 750 36.82 -0.11 14.52
CA LEU A 750 37.46 -1.42 14.40
C LEU A 750 38.97 -1.37 14.70
N LYS A 751 39.65 -0.26 14.38
CA LYS A 751 41.07 -0.06 14.71
C LYS A 751 41.35 0.37 16.16
N ASN A 752 40.32 0.79 16.91
CA ASN A 752 40.48 1.36 18.25
C ASN A 752 39.62 0.65 19.31
N PRO A 753 40.02 -0.54 19.81
CA PRO A 753 39.27 -1.28 20.83
C PRO A 753 39.03 -0.50 22.13
N ALA A 754 39.97 0.37 22.53
CA ALA A 754 39.80 1.24 23.70
C ALA A 754 38.61 2.20 23.54
N MET A 755 38.39 2.72 22.33
CA MET A 755 37.25 3.58 22.01
C MET A 755 35.96 2.79 21.97
N GLN A 756 35.95 1.57 21.43
CA GLN A 756 34.78 0.69 21.51
C GLN A 756 34.33 0.49 22.96
N LYS A 757 35.28 0.20 23.86
CA LYS A 757 35.01 0.04 25.30
C LYS A 757 34.47 1.33 25.93
N ALA A 758 35.09 2.48 25.64
CA ALA A 758 34.63 3.77 26.17
C ALA A 758 33.19 4.09 25.73
N TYR A 759 32.86 3.87 24.46
CA TYR A 759 31.51 4.05 23.95
C TYR A 759 30.52 3.06 24.57
N LEU A 760 30.89 1.78 24.71
CA LEU A 760 30.05 0.78 25.37
C LEU A 760 29.71 1.20 26.80
N GLU A 761 30.71 1.63 27.58
CA GLU A 761 30.50 2.09 28.95
C GLU A 761 29.60 3.33 29.03
N MET A 762 29.77 4.28 28.11
CA MET A 762 28.91 5.45 27.99
C MET A 762 27.45 5.04 27.71
N VAL A 763 27.24 4.17 26.72
CA VAL A 763 25.91 3.69 26.31
C VAL A 763 25.24 2.88 27.41
N LEU A 764 25.98 2.03 28.14
CA LEU A 764 25.44 1.25 29.26
C LEU A 764 25.03 2.12 30.45
N LYS A 765 25.61 3.32 30.60
CA LYS A 765 25.26 4.32 31.64
C LYS A 765 24.19 5.32 31.19
N ALA A 766 23.84 5.35 29.90
CA ALA A 766 22.85 6.28 29.36
C ALA A 766 21.46 6.03 29.98
N LYS A 767 20.80 7.10 30.42
CA LYS A 767 19.46 7.02 31.03
C LYS A 767 18.38 6.92 29.94
N PRO A 768 17.27 6.19 30.19
CA PRO A 768 16.15 6.10 29.25
C PRO A 768 15.53 7.45 28.85
N ASN A 769 15.59 8.44 29.73
CA ASN A 769 15.07 9.80 29.51
C ASN A 769 16.15 10.83 29.18
N ALA A 770 17.37 10.38 28.86
CA ALA A 770 18.42 11.28 28.40
C ALA A 770 18.02 11.91 27.05
N ARG A 771 18.56 13.10 26.76
CA ARG A 771 18.32 13.76 25.47
C ARG A 771 18.86 12.96 24.28
N ARG A 772 19.97 12.22 24.48
CA ARG A 772 20.64 11.43 23.44
C ARG A 772 20.37 9.94 23.65
N GLY A 773 20.02 9.24 22.56
CA GLY A 773 19.90 7.78 22.46
C GLY A 773 20.82 7.21 21.39
N TYR A 774 20.94 5.87 21.35
CA TYR A 774 21.90 5.18 20.48
C TYR A 774 21.34 3.88 19.88
N PHE A 775 21.74 3.61 18.62
CA PHE A 775 21.74 2.29 18.00
C PHE A 775 23.18 1.84 17.77
N LEU A 776 23.46 0.56 17.99
CA LEU A 776 24.78 -0.02 17.85
C LEU A 776 24.72 -1.26 16.97
N ASN A 777 25.72 -1.44 16.11
CA ASN A 777 25.98 -2.72 15.47
C ASN A 777 27.08 -3.44 16.26
N ILE A 778 26.74 -4.62 16.76
CA ILE A 778 27.58 -5.37 17.68
C ILE A 778 27.81 -6.79 17.23
N LYS A 779 28.99 -7.30 17.60
CA LYS A 779 29.25 -8.73 17.75
C LYS A 779 29.08 -9.08 19.21
N SER A 780 28.26 -10.08 19.53
CA SER A 780 27.97 -10.44 20.92
C SER A 780 27.54 -11.89 21.08
N HIS A 781 27.69 -12.42 22.29
CA HIS A 781 27.24 -13.76 22.63
C HIS A 781 26.74 -13.85 24.06
N PHE A 782 25.93 -14.88 24.33
CA PHE A 782 25.62 -15.30 25.69
C PHE A 782 26.59 -16.40 26.11
N PRO A 783 27.34 -16.26 27.21
CA PRO A 783 28.23 -17.29 27.72
C PRO A 783 27.47 -18.58 28.03
N LEU A 784 28.09 -19.76 27.83
CA LEU A 784 27.44 -21.06 28.04
C LEU A 784 26.73 -21.21 29.40
N LYS A 785 27.31 -20.62 30.47
CA LYS A 785 26.72 -20.62 31.82
C LYS A 785 25.33 -19.98 31.91
N THR A 786 24.94 -19.11 30.98
CA THR A 786 23.61 -18.49 30.97
C THR A 786 22.61 -19.27 30.11
N HIS A 787 23.05 -20.28 29.35
CA HIS A 787 22.19 -20.95 28.39
C HIS A 787 21.07 -21.73 29.05
N ASP A 788 21.34 -22.43 30.15
CA ASP A 788 20.31 -23.20 30.85
C ASP A 788 19.19 -22.32 31.42
N TYR A 789 19.52 -21.11 31.87
CA TYR A 789 18.53 -20.15 32.34
C TYR A 789 17.72 -19.53 31.19
N LEU A 790 18.38 -19.24 30.06
CA LEU A 790 17.77 -18.50 28.95
C LEU A 790 17.10 -19.41 27.90
N ARG A 791 17.34 -20.73 27.90
CA ARG A 791 16.85 -21.66 26.85
C ARG A 791 15.33 -21.64 26.66
N ASP A 792 14.58 -21.32 27.72
CA ASP A 792 13.13 -21.28 27.68
C ASP A 792 12.62 -20.08 26.89
N LEU A 793 13.30 -18.93 26.98
CA LEU A 793 12.98 -17.73 26.23
C LEU A 793 14.29 -17.01 25.84
N PRO A 794 15.01 -17.48 24.81
CA PRO A 794 16.25 -16.86 24.38
C PRO A 794 16.02 -15.40 23.98
N PRO A 795 16.77 -14.45 24.55
CA PRO A 795 16.72 -13.04 24.14
C PRO A 795 17.42 -12.82 22.79
N ALA A 796 17.44 -11.58 22.31
CA ALA A 796 18.15 -11.14 21.10
C ALA A 796 17.74 -11.89 19.83
N VAL A 797 16.46 -11.78 19.46
CA VAL A 797 15.90 -12.43 18.27
C VAL A 797 16.53 -11.90 16.97
N GLU A 798 16.70 -12.79 16.00
CA GLU A 798 17.32 -12.51 14.71
C GLU A 798 16.53 -13.19 13.59
N ASN A 799 16.42 -12.53 12.44
CA ASN A 799 15.86 -13.17 11.24
C ASN A 799 16.95 -14.09 10.66
N VAL A 800 16.69 -15.39 10.66
CA VAL A 800 17.63 -16.40 10.17
C VAL A 800 16.91 -17.40 9.28
N ALA A 801 17.60 -17.84 8.24
CA ALA A 801 17.12 -18.84 7.32
C ALA A 801 17.31 -20.23 7.94
N VAL A 802 16.22 -20.83 8.44
CA VAL A 802 16.25 -22.09 9.22
C VAL A 802 16.56 -23.26 8.29
N GLY A 803 17.66 -23.96 8.54
CA GLY A 803 18.06 -25.17 7.80
C GLY A 803 17.34 -26.43 8.31
N LYS A 804 17.33 -27.49 7.49
CA LYS A 804 16.75 -28.79 7.87
C LYS A 804 17.49 -29.40 9.07
N ASP A 805 18.79 -29.17 9.15
CA ASP A 805 19.70 -29.57 10.24
C ASP A 805 19.42 -28.86 11.57
N TRP A 806 18.61 -27.79 11.58
CA TRP A 806 18.20 -27.07 12.78
C TRP A 806 16.86 -27.56 13.34
N LEU A 807 16.19 -28.47 12.63
CA LEU A 807 14.91 -29.01 13.06
C LEU A 807 15.10 -29.95 14.25
N SER A 808 14.14 -29.92 15.18
CA SER A 808 14.08 -30.95 16.21
C SER A 808 13.64 -32.29 15.59
N PRO A 809 13.98 -33.44 16.20
CA PRO A 809 13.59 -34.75 15.66
C PRO A 809 12.08 -34.87 15.33
N TYR A 810 11.22 -34.27 16.16
CA TYR A 810 9.79 -34.21 15.91
C TYR A 810 9.40 -33.36 14.70
N ASN A 811 10.04 -32.21 14.50
CA ASN A 811 9.76 -31.36 13.33
C ASN A 811 10.30 -32.00 12.05
N GLU A 812 11.43 -32.68 12.13
CA GLU A 812 11.99 -33.45 11.03
C GLU A 812 11.08 -34.62 10.65
N GLU A 813 10.57 -35.36 11.64
CA GLU A 813 9.54 -36.39 11.44
C GLU A 813 8.25 -35.79 10.83
N LEU A 814 7.80 -34.63 11.31
CA LEU A 814 6.63 -33.93 10.76
C LEU A 814 6.81 -33.59 9.28
N VAL A 815 7.97 -33.04 8.91
CA VAL A 815 8.34 -32.71 7.53
C VAL A 815 8.38 -33.97 6.67
N ASN A 816 8.92 -35.06 7.20
CA ASN A 816 8.96 -36.34 6.50
C ASN A 816 7.56 -36.93 6.29
N ASN A 817 6.63 -36.72 7.23
CA ASN A 817 5.28 -37.30 7.21
C ASN A 817 4.22 -36.45 6.49
N LEU A 818 4.32 -35.11 6.51
CA LEU A 818 3.27 -34.21 6.00
C LEU A 818 3.54 -33.69 4.58
N ASP A 819 4.79 -33.63 4.13
CA ASP A 819 5.18 -33.05 2.82
C ASP A 819 6.08 -33.96 1.98
N GLY A 820 6.04 -35.28 2.21
CA GLY A 820 6.91 -36.23 1.51
C GLY A 820 8.40 -35.93 1.69
N GLY A 821 8.80 -35.32 2.82
CA GLY A 821 10.18 -34.99 3.16
C GLY A 821 10.72 -33.68 2.57
N ARG A 822 9.89 -32.90 1.85
CA ARG A 822 10.25 -31.62 1.22
C ARG A 822 10.40 -30.52 2.28
N PHE A 823 11.51 -29.79 2.26
CA PHE A 823 11.78 -28.68 3.19
C PHE A 823 12.38 -27.49 2.43
N SER A 824 11.75 -26.32 2.53
CA SER A 824 12.30 -25.07 1.98
C SER A 824 12.95 -24.23 3.07
N LYS A 825 14.15 -23.73 2.80
CA LYS A 825 14.88 -22.87 3.73
C LYS A 825 14.28 -21.46 3.70
N THR A 826 13.50 -21.12 4.72
CA THR A 826 12.80 -19.83 4.83
C THR A 826 13.34 -19.01 5.99
N GLU A 827 13.47 -17.69 5.79
CA GLU A 827 13.85 -16.74 6.82
C GLU A 827 12.72 -16.58 7.85
N LYS A 828 13.01 -16.85 9.12
CA LYS A 828 12.07 -16.69 10.23
C LYS A 828 12.73 -15.89 11.36
N LEU A 829 11.93 -15.18 12.14
CA LEU A 829 12.41 -14.51 13.35
C LEU A 829 12.61 -15.57 14.45
N VAL A 830 13.86 -15.87 14.78
CA VAL A 830 14.20 -16.97 15.69
C VAL A 830 14.83 -16.44 16.98
N PRO A 831 14.36 -16.90 18.15
CA PRO A 831 15.09 -16.77 19.41
C PRO A 831 16.14 -17.90 19.53
N HIS A 832 17.43 -17.55 19.55
CA HIS A 832 18.53 -18.51 19.72
C HIS A 832 19.66 -17.96 20.58
N LEU A 833 20.57 -18.81 21.06
CA LEU A 833 21.68 -18.40 21.95
C LEU A 833 23.07 -18.46 21.29
N SER A 834 23.14 -18.64 19.97
CA SER A 834 24.42 -18.63 19.25
C SER A 834 25.04 -17.23 19.18
N LEU A 835 26.22 -17.11 18.59
CA LEU A 835 26.91 -15.84 18.35
C LEU A 835 26.10 -14.91 17.43
N ARG A 836 26.13 -13.61 17.72
CA ARG A 836 25.65 -12.51 16.86
C ARG A 836 26.85 -11.81 16.23
N LYS A 837 26.85 -11.60 14.91
CA LYS A 837 28.00 -11.04 14.17
C LYS A 837 27.78 -9.64 13.60
N ASP A 838 26.54 -9.27 13.28
CA ASP A 838 26.17 -7.94 12.75
C ASP A 838 24.80 -7.51 13.30
N TYR A 839 24.69 -7.47 14.63
CA TYR A 839 23.40 -7.27 15.30
C TYR A 839 23.18 -5.80 15.62
N VAL A 840 22.29 -5.15 14.87
CA VAL A 840 21.87 -3.78 15.17
C VAL A 840 20.83 -3.78 16.28
N ILE A 841 21.13 -3.08 17.38
CA ILE A 841 20.33 -3.07 18.61
C ILE A 841 20.16 -1.67 19.18
N HIS A 842 18.99 -1.39 19.75
CA HIS A 842 18.73 -0.16 20.50
C HIS A 842 19.39 -0.23 21.89
N TYR A 843 19.95 0.88 22.37
CA TYR A 843 20.75 0.87 23.61
C TYR A 843 20.02 0.35 24.86
N LEU A 844 18.71 0.61 25.01
CA LEU A 844 17.95 0.10 26.16
C LEU A 844 17.82 -1.43 26.13
N GLU A 845 17.66 -2.00 24.94
CA GLU A 845 17.60 -3.43 24.75
C GLU A 845 18.97 -4.06 25.01
N LEU A 846 20.06 -3.40 24.57
CA LEU A 846 21.42 -3.80 24.89
C LEU A 846 21.69 -3.80 26.39
N GLN A 847 21.31 -2.74 27.11
CA GLN A 847 21.43 -2.66 28.56
C GLN A 847 20.69 -3.81 29.25
N TYR A 848 19.50 -4.16 28.76
CA TYR A 848 18.74 -5.31 29.27
C TYR A 848 19.46 -6.63 29.01
N TYR A 849 19.96 -6.86 27.79
CA TYR A 849 20.67 -8.10 27.45
C TYR A 849 22.00 -8.26 28.18
N VAL A 850 22.75 -7.18 28.40
CA VAL A 850 23.97 -7.21 29.23
C VAL A 850 23.64 -7.58 30.68
N LYS A 851 22.52 -7.10 31.23
CA LYS A 851 22.03 -7.54 32.57
C LYS A 851 21.67 -9.02 32.60
N LEU A 852 21.19 -9.59 31.49
CA LEU A 852 20.94 -11.03 31.35
C LEU A 852 22.23 -11.85 31.11
N GLY A 853 23.39 -11.19 31.01
CA GLY A 853 24.69 -11.83 30.85
C GLY A 853 25.25 -11.85 29.42
N MET A 854 24.69 -11.07 28.48
CA MET A 854 25.29 -10.88 27.16
C MET A 854 26.67 -10.25 27.29
N VAL A 855 27.64 -10.78 26.55
CA VAL A 855 28.98 -10.21 26.38
C VAL A 855 29.05 -9.57 24.99
N VAL A 856 29.46 -8.29 24.94
CA VAL A 856 29.71 -7.57 23.69
C VAL A 856 31.18 -7.75 23.33
N ASP A 857 31.44 -8.44 22.23
CA ASP A 857 32.78 -8.75 21.75
C ASP A 857 33.38 -7.59 20.94
N GLU A 858 32.54 -6.90 20.16
CA GLU A 858 32.96 -5.83 19.26
C GLU A 858 31.80 -4.87 18.99
N ILE A 859 32.11 -3.58 18.81
CA ILE A 859 31.21 -2.56 18.29
C ILE A 859 31.75 -2.03 16.97
N SER A 860 31.02 -2.24 15.89
CA SER A 860 31.45 -1.84 14.55
C SER A 860 30.91 -0.47 14.14
N GLU A 861 29.72 -0.09 14.57
CA GLU A 861 29.04 1.16 14.18
C GLU A 861 28.15 1.68 15.33
N ILE A 862 28.09 3.00 15.50
CA ILE A 862 27.27 3.66 16.53
C ILE A 862 26.54 4.85 15.91
N LEU A 863 25.21 4.78 15.87
CA LEU A 863 24.33 5.87 15.43
C LEU A 863 23.68 6.52 16.65
N SER A 864 23.93 7.81 16.84
CA SER A 864 23.32 8.62 17.89
C SER A 864 22.15 9.44 17.36
N PHE A 865 21.21 9.79 18.24
CA PHE A 865 20.04 10.61 17.90
C PHE A 865 19.54 11.39 19.12
N ASP A 866 18.85 12.51 18.88
CA ASP A 866 18.05 13.16 19.89
C ASP A 866 16.74 12.37 20.09
N GLN A 867 16.26 12.26 21.33
CA GLN A 867 15.03 11.54 21.68
C GLN A 867 14.16 12.34 22.66
N THR A 868 12.84 12.19 22.52
CA THR A 868 11.83 12.75 23.42
C THR A 868 10.63 11.81 23.52
N ASN A 869 9.74 12.00 24.49
CA ASN A 869 8.49 11.25 24.63
C ASN A 869 7.34 11.87 23.81
N TRP A 870 7.62 12.29 22.56
CA TRP A 870 6.72 13.10 21.74
C TRP A 870 5.37 12.43 21.42
N LEU A 871 5.27 11.10 21.44
CA LEU A 871 4.01 10.37 21.27
C LEU A 871 3.17 10.27 22.54
N ALA A 872 3.75 10.42 23.74
CA ALA A 872 3.07 10.20 25.01
C ALA A 872 1.77 11.03 25.16
N PRO A 873 1.70 12.32 24.79
CA PRO A 873 0.46 13.11 24.90
C PRO A 873 -0.69 12.55 24.04
N TYR A 874 -0.38 12.02 22.86
CA TYR A 874 -1.39 11.42 21.97
C TYR A 874 -1.90 10.08 22.53
N ILE A 875 -0.99 9.23 22.99
CA ILE A 875 -1.36 7.93 23.59
C ILE A 875 -2.19 8.12 24.86
N ALA A 876 -1.78 9.04 25.74
CA ALA A 876 -2.49 9.36 26.97
C ALA A 876 -3.92 9.83 26.68
N PHE A 877 -4.07 10.76 25.74
CA PHE A 877 -5.39 11.25 25.33
C PHE A 877 -6.31 10.13 24.83
N ASN A 878 -5.84 9.29 23.89
CA ASN A 878 -6.67 8.19 23.38
C ASN A 878 -6.98 7.17 24.47
N THR A 879 -6.06 6.95 25.42
CA THR A 879 -6.28 6.04 26.54
C THR A 879 -7.37 6.57 27.47
N GLU A 880 -7.33 7.87 27.80
CA GLU A 880 -8.37 8.54 28.59
C GLU A 880 -9.73 8.48 27.89
N LYS A 881 -9.78 8.79 26.57
CA LYS A 881 -11.05 8.71 25.81
C LYS A 881 -11.57 7.29 25.67
N ARG A 882 -10.68 6.31 25.58
CA ARG A 882 -11.04 4.88 25.60
C ARG A 882 -11.62 4.46 26.95
N GLN A 883 -11.09 4.96 28.06
CA GLN A 883 -11.61 4.69 29.41
C GLN A 883 -12.99 5.35 29.62
N GLY A 884 -13.20 6.55 29.07
CA GLY A 884 -14.47 7.26 29.13
C GLY A 884 -15.50 6.88 28.07
N ALA A 885 -15.17 5.95 27.15
CA ALA A 885 -16.05 5.53 26.07
C ALA A 885 -17.29 4.81 26.60
N LYS A 886 -18.47 5.16 26.08
CA LYS A 886 -19.75 4.61 26.57
C LYS A 886 -20.22 3.37 25.81
N ASN A 887 -19.67 3.15 24.62
CA ASN A 887 -20.01 2.01 23.77
C ASN A 887 -18.75 1.30 23.25
N ALA A 888 -18.93 0.07 22.77
CA ALA A 888 -17.84 -0.77 22.28
C ALA A 888 -17.13 -0.15 21.07
N PHE A 889 -17.88 0.52 20.19
CA PHE A 889 -17.33 1.16 19.00
C PHE A 889 -16.29 2.25 19.34
N GLU A 890 -16.63 3.20 20.20
CA GLU A 890 -15.71 4.25 20.64
C GLU A 890 -14.45 3.65 21.30
N LYS A 891 -14.63 2.63 22.15
CA LYS A 891 -13.54 1.94 22.83
C LYS A 891 -12.56 1.30 21.84
N ASP A 892 -13.07 0.66 20.80
CA ASP A 892 -12.26 0.03 19.75
C ASP A 892 -11.66 1.06 18.79
N PHE A 893 -12.36 2.15 18.52
CA PHE A 893 -11.86 3.26 17.73
C PHE A 893 -10.63 3.90 18.38
N PHE A 894 -10.68 4.32 19.65
CA PHE A 894 -9.52 4.90 20.33
C PHE A 894 -8.35 3.91 20.46
N LYS A 895 -8.64 2.61 20.61
CA LYS A 895 -7.62 1.55 20.55
C LYS A 895 -6.94 1.51 19.18
N LEU A 896 -7.74 1.51 18.11
CA LEU A 896 -7.24 1.50 16.73
C LEU A 896 -6.40 2.74 16.42
N MET A 897 -6.79 3.91 16.93
CA MET A 897 -6.04 5.15 16.77
C MET A 897 -4.64 5.07 17.40
N ASN A 898 -4.47 4.38 18.53
CA ASN A 898 -3.12 4.12 19.06
C ASN A 898 -2.34 3.13 18.20
N ASN A 899 -2.91 1.94 17.94
CA ASN A 899 -2.22 0.88 17.20
C ASN A 899 -1.82 1.29 15.78
N SER A 900 -2.61 2.16 15.16
CA SER A 900 -2.36 2.62 13.79
C SER A 900 -1.12 3.51 13.67
N VAL A 901 -0.79 4.31 14.68
CA VAL A 901 0.42 5.15 14.66
C VAL A 901 1.67 4.28 14.59
N TYR A 902 1.74 3.23 15.42
CA TYR A 902 2.83 2.25 15.36
C TYR A 902 2.95 1.59 13.98
N GLY A 903 1.83 1.16 13.40
CA GLY A 903 1.84 0.59 12.04
C GLY A 903 2.33 1.58 10.98
N LYS A 904 2.09 2.88 11.18
CA LYS A 904 2.52 3.95 10.26
C LYS A 904 4.00 4.30 10.38
N THR A 905 4.60 4.24 11.57
CA THR A 905 6.05 4.40 11.74
C THR A 905 6.82 3.22 11.15
N MET A 906 6.23 2.02 11.16
CA MET A 906 6.87 0.81 10.62
C MET A 906 6.47 0.46 9.17
N GLU A 907 5.82 1.38 8.46
CA GLU A 907 5.22 1.14 7.13
C GLU A 907 6.28 0.87 6.05
N ASN A 908 6.29 -0.35 5.48
CA ASN A 908 7.19 -0.69 4.39
C ASN A 908 6.59 -0.29 3.02
N VAL A 909 6.97 0.91 2.57
CA VAL A 909 6.52 1.48 1.29
C VAL A 909 7.02 0.71 0.06
N ARG A 910 8.03 -0.16 0.17
CA ARG A 910 8.54 -0.96 -0.95
C ARG A 910 7.50 -1.99 -1.41
N LYS A 911 6.68 -2.50 -0.48
CA LYS A 911 5.66 -3.55 -0.73
C LYS A 911 4.36 -3.07 -1.39
N TYR A 912 4.10 -1.76 -1.55
CA TYR A 912 2.85 -1.36 -2.21
C TYR A 912 2.80 -1.82 -3.66
N GLN A 913 1.60 -2.13 -4.14
CA GLN A 913 1.37 -2.49 -5.53
C GLN A 913 1.29 -1.23 -6.41
N ASP A 914 1.76 -1.31 -7.66
CA ASP A 914 1.53 -0.26 -8.67
C ASP A 914 0.53 -0.75 -9.72
N VAL A 915 -0.76 -0.55 -9.43
CA VAL A 915 -1.87 -0.92 -10.33
C VAL A 915 -2.40 0.33 -11.02
N LYS A 916 -2.54 0.26 -12.35
CA LYS A 916 -3.17 1.30 -13.17
C LYS A 916 -4.49 0.77 -13.70
N LEU A 917 -5.57 1.52 -13.46
CA LEU A 917 -6.86 1.29 -14.10
C LEU A 917 -7.01 2.24 -15.28
N MET A 918 -7.35 1.69 -16.44
CA MET A 918 -7.40 2.41 -17.70
C MET A 918 -8.73 2.10 -18.38
N LYS A 919 -9.30 3.11 -19.05
CA LYS A 919 -10.44 2.90 -19.95
C LYS A 919 -10.05 1.93 -21.06
N CYS A 920 -11.04 1.25 -21.60
CA CYS A 920 -10.90 0.39 -22.77
C CYS A 920 -12.18 0.47 -23.62
N ASN A 921 -12.54 1.67 -24.08
CA ASN A 921 -13.79 1.90 -24.81
C ASN A 921 -13.61 2.03 -26.33
N ASN A 922 -12.39 2.25 -26.82
CA ASN A 922 -12.07 2.49 -28.22
C ASN A 922 -10.59 2.18 -28.52
N GLU A 923 -10.22 2.22 -29.80
CA GLU A 923 -8.85 1.95 -30.27
C GLU A 923 -7.78 2.86 -29.63
N ARG A 924 -8.13 4.12 -29.28
CA ARG A 924 -7.18 5.03 -28.62
C ARG A 924 -6.86 4.55 -27.21
N ASP A 925 -7.86 4.07 -26.47
CA ASP A 925 -7.70 3.51 -25.14
C ASP A 925 -6.88 2.21 -25.19
N GLU A 926 -7.15 1.35 -26.17
CA GLU A 926 -6.36 0.13 -26.43
C GLU A 926 -4.90 0.47 -26.73
N LYS A 927 -4.65 1.46 -27.58
CA LYS A 927 -3.28 1.95 -27.86
C LYS A 927 -2.61 2.48 -26.59
N ALA A 928 -3.34 3.14 -25.70
CA ALA A 928 -2.80 3.58 -24.41
C ALA A 928 -2.40 2.40 -23.52
N PHE A 929 -3.17 1.31 -23.52
CA PHE A 929 -2.84 0.07 -22.82
C PHE A 929 -1.65 -0.66 -23.47
N LEU A 930 -1.60 -0.77 -24.80
CA LEU A 930 -0.44 -1.31 -25.54
C LEU A 930 0.85 -0.55 -25.21
N ASN A 931 0.77 0.78 -25.08
CA ASN A 931 1.90 1.60 -24.62
C ASN A 931 2.36 1.26 -23.19
N LYS A 932 1.49 0.68 -22.34
CA LYS A 932 1.89 0.17 -21.01
C LYS A 932 2.52 -1.21 -21.12
N ILE A 933 1.98 -2.10 -21.95
CA ILE A 933 2.53 -3.43 -22.20
C ILE A 933 3.98 -3.33 -22.69
N ASN A 934 4.28 -2.34 -23.52
CA ASN A 934 5.63 -2.10 -24.04
C ASN A 934 6.63 -1.58 -22.99
N LYS A 935 6.21 -1.33 -21.74
CA LYS A 935 7.13 -0.87 -20.70
C LYS A 935 7.86 -2.05 -20.06
N PRO A 936 9.19 -1.96 -19.83
CA PRO A 936 9.96 -3.02 -19.17
C PRO A 936 9.46 -3.41 -17.77
N ASN A 937 8.74 -2.51 -17.10
CA ASN A 937 8.17 -2.75 -15.78
C ASN A 937 6.72 -3.28 -15.82
N PHE A 938 6.16 -3.62 -16.98
CA PHE A 938 4.84 -4.25 -17.04
C PHE A 938 4.95 -5.70 -16.52
N LYS A 939 4.03 -6.11 -15.62
CA LYS A 939 3.97 -7.49 -15.12
C LYS A 939 2.91 -8.29 -15.88
N TYR A 940 1.66 -7.84 -15.80
CA TYR A 940 0.53 -8.44 -16.51
C TYR A 940 -0.65 -7.46 -16.55
N GLY A 941 -1.64 -7.75 -17.39
CA GLY A 941 -2.89 -7.00 -17.48
C GLY A 941 -4.09 -7.93 -17.42
N ARG A 942 -5.23 -7.41 -16.97
CA ARG A 942 -6.50 -8.15 -16.92
C ARG A 942 -7.66 -7.20 -17.14
N GLN A 943 -8.63 -7.65 -17.92
CA GLN A 943 -9.89 -6.94 -18.12
C GLN A 943 -10.73 -7.00 -16.83
N LEU A 944 -11.24 -5.84 -16.40
CA LEU A 944 -12.01 -5.68 -15.16
C LEU A 944 -13.49 -5.35 -15.44
N GLY A 945 -13.93 -5.61 -16.67
CA GLY A 945 -15.24 -5.30 -17.19
C GLY A 945 -15.16 -4.90 -18.67
N PRO A 946 -16.31 -4.64 -19.32
CA PRO A 946 -16.35 -4.29 -20.74
C PRO A 946 -15.70 -2.93 -21.04
N THR A 947 -15.46 -2.08 -20.03
CA THR A 947 -15.01 -0.69 -20.23
C THR A 947 -13.70 -0.34 -19.55
N LEU A 948 -13.09 -1.30 -18.84
CA LEU A 948 -11.94 -1.05 -17.99
C LEU A 948 -10.93 -2.20 -18.06
N ILE A 949 -9.66 -1.84 -18.18
CA ILE A 949 -8.53 -2.75 -18.11
C ILE A 949 -7.58 -2.34 -16.98
N GLY A 950 -7.18 -3.32 -16.17
CA GLY A 950 -6.15 -3.16 -15.16
C GLY A 950 -4.79 -3.55 -15.70
N ALA A 951 -3.76 -2.78 -15.37
CA ALA A 951 -2.36 -3.09 -15.66
C ALA A 951 -1.56 -3.13 -14.36
N HIS A 952 -0.93 -4.27 -14.06
CA HIS A 952 -0.02 -4.41 -12.94
C HIS A 952 1.39 -4.03 -13.41
N MET A 953 1.95 -3.00 -12.78
CA MET A 953 3.31 -2.53 -13.03
C MET A 953 4.22 -2.90 -11.85
N GLY A 954 5.47 -3.22 -12.15
CA GLY A 954 6.58 -3.11 -11.20
C GLY A 954 6.85 -1.64 -10.89
N LYS A 955 7.12 -1.33 -9.63
CA LYS A 955 7.48 0.04 -9.23
C LYS A 955 8.87 0.40 -9.73
N ALA A 956 8.97 1.48 -10.51
CA ALA A 956 10.26 2.00 -10.98
C ALA A 956 10.98 2.85 -9.92
N SER A 957 10.26 3.42 -8.94
CA SER A 957 10.85 4.20 -7.86
C SER A 957 10.01 4.15 -6.58
N VAL A 958 10.67 4.29 -5.44
CA VAL A 958 10.04 4.37 -4.12
C VAL A 958 10.66 5.52 -3.34
N THR A 959 9.83 6.28 -2.62
CA THR A 959 10.31 7.34 -1.72
C THR A 959 10.23 6.82 -0.28
N LEU A 960 11.36 6.77 0.42
CA LEU A 960 11.42 6.37 1.84
C LEU A 960 11.25 7.62 2.71
N ASN A 961 10.00 8.06 2.87
CA ASN A 961 9.65 9.27 3.61
C ASN A 961 8.83 8.95 4.88
N LYS A 962 9.17 7.84 5.52
CA LYS A 962 8.58 7.43 6.80
C LYS A 962 9.64 7.61 7.89
N PRO A 963 9.24 8.08 9.07
CA PRO A 963 10.16 8.32 10.19
C PRO A 963 10.73 7.02 10.76
#